data_AF-A0A1J4X283-F1
#
_entry.id   AF-A0A1J4X283-F1
#
_cell.length_a   1.000
_cell.length_b   1.000
_cell.length_c   1.000
_cell.angle_alpha   90.00
_cell.angle_beta   90.00
_cell.angle_gamma   90.00
#
_symmetry.space_group_name_H-M   'P 1'
#
loop_
_entity.id
_entity.type
_entity.pdbx_description
1 polymer ?
#
loop_
_entity_poly.entity_id
_entity_poly.type
_entity_poly.pdbx_seq_one_letter_code
_entity_poly.pdbx_strand_id
1 'polypeptide(L)'
;MTDLPASIEAYLTDAGFSATEILVLKKLLEGEALTLRELAAKTGKSTGVLDLAVKKLLQRRIISREMVNDTPKVLLKSLNAVMQWMQDDTEQKLKAMKSRAQDFESFINSLERESRRPGMEHFEGEEGIKKAYLKLLDLGAKEFLHYRPITTKEEEDPLRDFRVQYFRARYKRGIFSRVLAPEHSLGRRFQSRDPFEYRETQLVPDAVFPITFEKIIAGETVACFNHAEQRACILKYPELAQCERTVFELLWRRAKEPASQPQTVAVALSQTPESFIPLSTRSLSSLREFFLSKKSVVIFLMGAVLAAGVTYGLWRHTYNLNRERVKERAMAIAATAAMEFDVRDIDQLRTKEDVKKPEFMKLVTHLREIKTRNENIRFVYIDRPAEAEGASWEVVADADYGTPDDDLNGDGIIEDFEQLTMPGQVYPHVDPLFQERLQKPAADFLSDEWGEYCDASAPIFDAQGHAVAVLFVDIDLQQVRDLTSQSFKVVYAFLGLFLLFVFIRLAAFNRPLFFELLKIFRSKTVLSVLGLCAVIALGVTYGMYRYTLGLMKEQVGQRLMAIATTAAVEIDAKDLEPLRFARDMERLEYQRVFKKLNEIRDRNPDSHIMYAYIFRPTSDPTLWEFVADADSNYDIPLLSGDHNGDGVMDEGDENIWPGVIYYAGGQKFVTEGLKKPMVEDFASDQWGTFLTGDAPIRDENGDAVAILGLDMNVTDLYREVKSKYDPYMWFFSVFGVLMIVGVGFSFRKR
;
A
#
# COMPACT_ATOMS: atom_id res chain seq x y z
N MET A 1 43.02 8.71 -51.12
CA MET A 1 43.41 7.29 -51.18
C MET A 1 43.41 6.75 -49.77
N THR A 2 42.43 5.94 -49.42
CA THR A 2 42.38 5.23 -48.13
C THR A 2 43.11 3.90 -48.32
N ASP A 3 44.42 3.89 -48.10
CA ASP A 3 45.14 2.62 -48.01
C ASP A 3 44.66 1.83 -46.78
N LEU A 4 44.57 0.51 -46.91
CA LEU A 4 44.29 -0.39 -45.79
C LEU A 4 45.43 -0.28 -44.75
N PRO A 5 45.14 -0.14 -43.45
CA PRO A 5 46.18 -0.13 -42.43
C PRO A 5 46.97 -1.45 -42.44
N ALA A 6 48.28 -1.39 -42.22
CA ALA A 6 49.18 -2.56 -42.25
C ALA A 6 48.76 -3.68 -41.28
N SER A 7 48.15 -3.34 -40.14
CA SER A 7 47.60 -4.31 -39.19
C SER A 7 46.44 -5.12 -39.79
N ILE A 8 45.57 -4.49 -40.59
CA ILE A 8 44.43 -5.16 -41.22
C ILE A 8 44.90 -6.09 -42.35
N GLU A 9 45.93 -5.70 -43.10
CA GLU A 9 46.54 -6.59 -44.11
C GLU A 9 47.16 -7.84 -43.49
N ALA A 10 47.83 -7.69 -42.34
CA ALA A 10 48.35 -8.82 -41.59
C ALA A 10 47.22 -9.77 -41.17
N TYR A 11 46.11 -9.25 -40.63
CA TYR A 11 44.97 -10.08 -40.22
C TYR A 11 44.29 -10.79 -41.40
N LEU A 12 44.18 -10.14 -42.56
CA LEU A 12 43.65 -10.80 -43.76
C LEU A 12 44.60 -11.89 -44.25
N THR A 13 45.90 -11.68 -44.14
CA THR A 13 46.90 -12.70 -44.49
C THR A 13 46.79 -13.92 -43.57
N ASP A 14 46.70 -13.70 -42.24
CA ASP A 14 46.50 -14.76 -41.24
C ASP A 14 45.17 -15.50 -41.43
N ALA A 15 44.14 -14.81 -41.92
CA ALA A 15 42.85 -15.39 -42.28
C ALA A 15 42.87 -16.14 -43.63
N GLY A 16 44.02 -16.24 -44.30
CA GLY A 16 44.19 -17.00 -45.53
C GLY A 16 43.76 -16.26 -46.80
N PHE A 17 43.80 -14.93 -46.82
CA PHE A 17 43.74 -14.17 -48.07
C PHE A 17 45.12 -14.10 -48.72
N SER A 18 45.17 -14.33 -50.03
CA SER A 18 46.35 -14.13 -50.85
C SER A 18 46.63 -12.65 -51.08
N ALA A 19 47.89 -12.31 -51.36
CA ALA A 19 48.30 -10.94 -51.69
C ALA A 19 47.49 -10.34 -52.85
N THR A 20 47.08 -11.17 -53.83
CA THR A 20 46.22 -10.75 -54.95
C THR A 20 44.80 -10.43 -54.50
N GLU A 21 44.19 -11.22 -53.60
CA GLU A 21 42.85 -10.94 -53.06
C GLU A 21 42.84 -9.62 -52.28
N ILE A 22 43.86 -9.38 -51.45
CA ILE A 22 44.01 -8.13 -50.69
C ILE A 22 44.17 -6.94 -51.64
N LEU A 23 44.96 -7.10 -52.71
CA LEU A 23 45.15 -6.05 -53.72
C LEU A 23 43.85 -5.71 -54.46
N VAL A 24 43.02 -6.71 -54.79
CA VAL A 24 41.69 -6.48 -55.38
C VAL A 24 40.78 -5.75 -54.39
N LEU A 25 40.75 -6.16 -53.11
CA LEU A 25 39.94 -5.48 -52.09
C LEU A 25 40.35 -4.02 -51.88
N LYS A 26 41.66 -3.72 -51.85
CA LYS A 26 42.17 -2.34 -51.79
C LYS A 26 41.58 -1.48 -52.91
N LYS A 27 41.57 -2.00 -54.14
CA LYS A 27 41.04 -1.26 -55.30
C LYS A 27 39.53 -1.12 -55.32
N LEU A 28 38.80 -2.07 -54.77
CA LEU A 28 37.33 -1.97 -54.66
C LEU A 28 36.89 -1.11 -53.47
N LEU A 29 37.71 -0.97 -52.43
CA LEU A 29 37.48 -0.05 -51.30
C LEU A 29 37.58 1.42 -51.68
N GLU A 30 38.23 1.74 -52.81
CA GLU A 30 38.25 3.09 -53.39
C GLU A 30 36.86 3.54 -53.89
N GLY A 31 35.86 2.65 -53.88
CA GLY A 31 34.44 2.97 -54.13
C GLY A 31 33.99 2.84 -55.59
N GLU A 32 34.89 2.46 -56.50
CA GLU A 32 34.60 2.30 -57.92
C GLU A 32 34.24 0.84 -58.26
N ALA A 33 33.16 0.65 -59.02
CA ALA A 33 32.90 -0.62 -59.69
C ALA A 33 33.89 -0.77 -60.86
N LEU A 34 34.60 -1.90 -60.93
CA LEU A 34 35.67 -2.12 -61.90
C LEU A 34 35.45 -3.39 -62.72
N THR A 35 35.72 -3.34 -64.02
CA THR A 35 35.85 -4.54 -64.85
C THR A 35 37.15 -5.28 -64.52
N LEU A 36 37.24 -6.55 -64.92
CA LEU A 36 38.48 -7.32 -64.77
C LEU A 36 39.66 -6.68 -65.51
N ARG A 37 39.40 -6.03 -66.65
CA ARG A 37 40.41 -5.31 -67.45
C ARG A 37 40.86 -4.01 -66.76
N GLU A 38 39.93 -3.28 -66.15
CA GLU A 38 40.23 -2.10 -65.34
C GLU A 38 41.04 -2.47 -64.08
N LEU A 39 40.69 -3.56 -63.41
CA LEU A 39 41.48 -4.12 -62.30
C LEU A 39 42.88 -4.51 -62.76
N ALA A 40 43.04 -5.14 -63.93
CA ALA A 40 44.35 -5.48 -64.49
C ALA A 40 45.21 -4.23 -64.74
N ALA A 41 44.62 -3.19 -65.33
CA ALA A 41 45.31 -1.92 -65.54
C ALA A 41 45.72 -1.23 -64.23
N LYS A 42 44.84 -1.24 -63.21
CA LYS A 42 45.08 -0.58 -61.91
C LYS A 42 46.01 -1.36 -60.96
N THR A 43 46.15 -2.67 -61.14
CA THR A 43 46.95 -3.54 -60.23
C THR A 43 48.24 -4.07 -60.86
N GLY A 44 48.39 -3.95 -62.18
CA GLY A 44 49.55 -4.51 -62.92
C GLY A 44 49.60 -6.04 -62.92
N LYS A 45 48.52 -6.73 -62.53
CA LYS A 45 48.43 -8.20 -62.52
C LYS A 45 47.73 -8.72 -63.78
N SER A 46 48.06 -9.94 -64.19
CA SER A 46 47.41 -10.57 -65.34
C SER A 46 45.93 -10.86 -65.05
N THR A 47 45.09 -10.76 -66.08
CA THR A 47 43.64 -10.98 -65.97
C THR A 47 43.31 -12.37 -65.42
N GLY A 48 44.10 -13.41 -65.73
CA GLY A 48 43.89 -14.77 -65.20
C GLY A 48 44.11 -14.87 -63.68
N VAL A 49 45.11 -14.19 -63.14
CA VAL A 49 45.39 -14.18 -61.69
C VAL A 49 44.33 -13.37 -60.93
N LEU A 50 43.86 -12.27 -61.52
CA LEU A 50 42.78 -11.47 -60.97
C LEU A 50 41.43 -12.19 -61.02
N ASP A 51 41.14 -12.96 -62.07
CA ASP A 51 39.90 -13.73 -62.17
C ASP A 51 39.80 -14.76 -61.04
N LEU A 52 40.91 -15.44 -60.73
CA LEU A 52 40.96 -16.39 -59.61
C LEU A 52 40.72 -15.71 -58.26
N ALA A 53 41.33 -14.55 -58.03
CA ALA A 53 41.13 -13.77 -56.81
C ALA A 53 39.69 -13.27 -56.69
N VAL A 54 39.12 -12.73 -57.78
CA VAL A 54 37.72 -12.29 -57.86
C VAL A 54 36.75 -13.44 -57.58
N LYS A 55 36.98 -14.63 -58.16
CA LYS A 55 36.16 -15.83 -57.90
C LYS A 55 36.16 -16.21 -56.42
N LYS A 56 37.31 -16.21 -55.76
CA LYS A 56 37.40 -16.51 -54.32
C LYS A 56 36.68 -15.46 -53.48
N LEU A 57 36.84 -14.17 -53.79
CA LEU A 57 36.16 -13.10 -53.07
C LEU A 57 34.63 -13.12 -53.27
N LEU A 58 34.15 -13.53 -54.46
CA LEU A 58 32.73 -13.79 -54.72
C LEU A 58 32.22 -14.99 -53.90
N GLN A 59 32.98 -16.09 -53.81
CA GLN A 59 32.64 -17.25 -52.99
C GLN A 59 32.59 -16.90 -51.49
N ARG A 60 33.52 -16.06 -51.01
CA ARG A 60 33.52 -15.51 -49.66
C ARG A 60 32.39 -14.48 -49.44
N ARG A 61 31.62 -14.14 -50.48
CA ARG A 61 30.52 -13.15 -50.47
C ARG A 61 30.94 -11.73 -50.07
N ILE A 62 32.21 -11.39 -50.26
CA ILE A 62 32.79 -10.08 -49.91
C ILE A 62 32.53 -9.06 -51.02
N ILE A 63 32.56 -9.51 -52.28
CA ILE A 63 32.29 -8.69 -53.47
C ILE A 63 31.05 -9.21 -54.20
N SER A 64 30.44 -8.37 -55.04
CA SER A 64 29.34 -8.71 -55.95
C SER A 64 29.73 -8.38 -57.39
N ARG A 65 28.95 -8.90 -58.35
CA ARG A 65 29.04 -8.56 -59.77
C ARG A 65 27.76 -7.86 -60.19
N GLU A 66 27.89 -6.69 -60.80
CA GLU A 66 26.79 -5.87 -61.30
C GLU A 66 27.01 -5.49 -62.76
N MET A 67 25.92 -5.28 -63.50
CA MET A 67 25.96 -4.83 -64.89
C MET A 67 25.84 -3.32 -64.91
N VAL A 68 26.90 -2.63 -65.32
CA VAL A 68 26.92 -1.17 -65.48
C VAL A 68 27.15 -0.88 -66.95
N ASN A 69 26.18 -0.27 -67.63
CA ASN A 69 26.20 -0.01 -69.08
C ASN A 69 26.53 -1.30 -69.89
N ASP A 70 25.75 -2.36 -69.67
CA ASP A 70 25.92 -3.69 -70.28
C ASP A 70 27.28 -4.37 -70.10
N THR A 71 28.12 -3.85 -69.18
CA THR A 71 29.43 -4.40 -68.88
C THR A 71 29.48 -4.95 -67.46
N PRO A 72 29.95 -6.20 -67.24
CA PRO A 72 30.05 -6.77 -65.90
C PRO A 72 31.20 -6.13 -65.13
N LYS A 73 30.85 -5.44 -64.05
CA LYS A 73 31.79 -4.86 -63.10
C LYS A 73 31.69 -5.57 -61.75
N VAL A 74 32.79 -5.59 -61.01
CA VAL A 74 32.84 -6.09 -59.64
C VAL A 74 32.99 -4.93 -58.68
N LEU A 75 32.32 -5.04 -57.54
CA LEU A 75 32.31 -4.04 -56.48
C LEU A 75 32.25 -4.72 -55.11
N LEU A 76 32.65 -3.99 -54.08
CA LEU A 76 32.50 -4.46 -52.70
C LEU A 76 31.01 -4.51 -52.34
N LYS A 77 30.55 -5.62 -51.75
CA LYS A 77 29.12 -5.80 -51.43
C LYS A 77 28.66 -4.82 -50.34
N SER A 78 29.52 -4.57 -49.35
CA SER A 78 29.37 -3.51 -48.34
C SER A 78 30.70 -3.30 -47.62
N LEU A 79 30.88 -2.16 -46.95
CA LEU A 79 32.07 -1.90 -46.12
C LEU A 79 32.23 -2.94 -45.00
N ASN A 80 31.15 -3.59 -44.55
CA ASN A 80 31.17 -4.59 -43.48
C ASN A 80 31.33 -6.04 -43.97
N ALA A 81 31.37 -6.30 -45.29
CA ALA A 81 31.33 -7.65 -45.82
C ALA A 81 32.55 -8.51 -45.43
N VAL A 82 33.73 -7.89 -45.31
CA VAL A 82 34.96 -8.56 -44.83
C VAL A 82 34.83 -8.97 -43.36
N MET A 83 34.28 -8.10 -42.52
CA MET A 83 34.07 -8.36 -41.09
C MET A 83 33.05 -9.49 -40.88
N GLN A 84 31.94 -9.48 -41.64
CA GLN A 84 30.94 -10.55 -41.58
C GLN A 84 31.54 -11.91 -41.95
N TRP A 85 32.32 -11.97 -43.04
CA TRP A 85 33.00 -13.20 -43.41
C TRP A 85 33.98 -13.69 -42.33
N MET A 86 34.73 -12.79 -41.68
CA MET A 86 35.65 -13.16 -40.60
C MET A 86 34.94 -13.76 -39.38
N GLN A 87 33.76 -13.24 -39.01
CA GLN A 87 32.96 -13.78 -37.91
C GLN A 87 32.48 -15.20 -38.22
N ASP A 88 31.93 -15.40 -39.42
CA ASP A 88 31.43 -16.69 -39.87
C ASP A 88 32.56 -17.76 -39.93
N ASP A 89 33.72 -17.40 -40.46
CA ASP A 89 34.88 -18.31 -40.54
C ASP A 89 35.41 -18.69 -39.15
N THR A 90 35.45 -17.73 -38.23
CA THR A 90 35.89 -17.97 -36.84
C THR A 90 34.95 -18.94 -36.12
N GLU A 91 33.64 -18.75 -36.27
CA GLU A 91 32.64 -19.63 -35.65
C GLU A 91 32.74 -21.06 -36.19
N GLN A 92 32.89 -21.22 -37.50
CA GLN A 92 33.06 -22.54 -38.13
C GLN A 92 34.34 -23.24 -37.65
N LYS A 93 35.47 -22.54 -37.57
CA LYS A 93 36.73 -23.10 -37.07
C LYS A 93 36.62 -23.53 -35.61
N LEU A 94 36.01 -22.70 -34.75
CA LEU A 94 35.79 -23.03 -33.34
C LEU A 94 34.93 -24.30 -33.20
N LYS A 95 33.86 -24.40 -33.99
CA LYS A 95 32.97 -25.58 -34.00
C LYS A 95 33.72 -26.84 -34.42
N ALA A 96 34.54 -26.75 -35.47
CA ALA A 96 35.35 -27.88 -35.94
C ALA A 96 36.39 -28.32 -34.90
N MET A 97 37.06 -27.38 -34.22
CA MET A 97 38.02 -27.70 -33.15
C MET A 97 37.33 -28.37 -31.95
N LYS A 98 36.15 -27.88 -31.55
CA LYS A 98 35.36 -28.52 -30.49
C LYS A 98 34.97 -29.96 -30.83
N SER A 99 34.53 -30.21 -32.07
CA SER A 99 34.21 -31.56 -32.53
C SER A 99 35.44 -32.48 -32.44
N ARG A 100 36.60 -32.02 -32.91
CA ARG A 100 37.85 -32.79 -32.83
C ARG A 100 38.25 -33.11 -31.39
N ALA A 101 38.06 -32.18 -30.47
CA ALA A 101 38.33 -32.41 -29.06
C ALA A 101 37.41 -33.51 -28.47
N GLN A 102 36.12 -33.50 -28.83
CA GLN A 102 35.16 -34.53 -28.44
C GLN A 102 35.49 -35.91 -29.03
N ASP A 103 35.94 -35.95 -30.28
CA ASP A 103 36.39 -37.21 -30.92
C ASP A 103 37.61 -37.78 -30.18
N PHE A 104 38.57 -36.92 -29.80
CA PHE A 104 39.71 -37.31 -28.99
C PHE A 104 39.30 -37.84 -27.61
N GLU A 105 38.37 -37.17 -26.94
CA GLU A 105 37.84 -37.59 -25.65
C GLU A 105 37.15 -38.96 -25.74
N SER A 106 36.38 -39.19 -26.80
CA SER A 106 35.74 -40.49 -27.08
C SER A 106 36.77 -41.60 -27.31
N PHE A 107 37.85 -41.29 -28.02
CA PHE A 107 38.96 -42.22 -28.25
C PHE A 107 39.68 -42.58 -26.94
N ILE A 108 40.03 -41.61 -26.10
CA ILE A 108 40.66 -41.87 -24.80
C ILE A 108 39.77 -42.74 -23.89
N ASN A 109 38.47 -42.45 -23.85
CA ASN A 109 37.50 -43.24 -23.08
C ASN A 109 37.41 -44.71 -23.58
N SER A 110 37.68 -44.96 -24.86
CA SER A 110 37.72 -46.33 -25.40
C SER A 110 38.93 -47.12 -24.90
N LEU A 111 40.07 -46.45 -24.68
CA LEU A 111 41.30 -47.06 -24.14
C LEU A 111 41.19 -47.34 -22.63
N GLU A 112 40.50 -46.49 -21.86
CA GLU A 112 40.32 -46.71 -20.41
C GLU A 112 39.46 -47.95 -20.09
N ARG A 113 38.53 -48.34 -20.98
CA ARG A 113 37.68 -49.54 -20.79
C ARG A 113 38.46 -50.86 -20.72
N GLU A 114 39.69 -50.90 -21.24
CA GLU A 114 40.55 -52.10 -21.17
C GLU A 114 41.34 -52.21 -19.86
N SER A 115 41.40 -51.14 -19.05
CA SER A 115 42.08 -51.14 -17.75
C SER A 115 41.14 -51.60 -16.61
N ARG A 116 41.05 -52.90 -16.35
CA ARG A 116 40.38 -53.47 -15.15
C ARG A 116 41.13 -53.23 -13.81
N ARG A 117 42.12 -52.33 -13.78
CA ARG A 117 42.89 -52.06 -12.55
C ARG A 117 42.21 -50.96 -11.73
N PRO A 118 42.05 -51.13 -10.41
CA PRO A 118 41.60 -50.06 -9.53
C PRO A 118 42.49 -48.83 -9.69
N GLY A 119 41.88 -47.68 -10.01
CA GLY A 119 42.58 -46.40 -10.04
C GLY A 119 42.62 -45.81 -8.64
N MET A 120 43.78 -45.42 -8.15
CA MET A 120 43.92 -44.74 -6.85
C MET A 120 44.70 -43.44 -7.03
N GLU A 121 44.13 -42.35 -6.52
CA GLU A 121 44.78 -41.04 -6.47
C GLU A 121 45.04 -40.64 -5.03
N HIS A 122 46.22 -40.07 -4.78
CA HIS A 122 46.65 -39.63 -3.47
C HIS A 122 46.71 -38.12 -3.40
N PHE A 123 46.31 -37.57 -2.26
CA PHE A 123 46.30 -36.15 -1.97
C PHE A 123 46.91 -35.93 -0.59
N GLU A 124 47.86 -35.01 -0.50
CA GLU A 124 48.59 -34.72 0.74
C GLU A 124 48.52 -33.23 1.08
N GLY A 125 48.50 -32.94 2.38
CA GLY A 125 48.37 -31.60 2.93
C GLY A 125 46.95 -31.03 2.85
N GLU A 126 46.73 -29.91 3.52
CA GLU A 126 45.44 -29.22 3.56
C GLU A 126 44.90 -28.87 2.16
N GLU A 127 45.76 -28.34 1.28
CA GLU A 127 45.40 -28.04 -0.11
C GLU A 127 45.11 -29.30 -0.93
N GLY A 128 45.80 -30.41 -0.65
CA GLY A 128 45.50 -31.72 -1.22
C GLY A 128 44.10 -32.18 -0.84
N ILE A 129 43.72 -32.05 0.44
CA ILE A 129 42.37 -32.36 0.92
C ILE A 129 41.31 -31.50 0.21
N LYS A 130 41.53 -30.19 0.08
CA LYS A 130 40.60 -29.29 -0.63
C LYS A 130 40.43 -29.72 -2.10
N LYS A 131 41.52 -30.06 -2.78
CA LYS A 131 41.49 -30.58 -4.16
C LYS A 131 40.72 -31.91 -4.25
N ALA A 132 40.93 -32.83 -3.32
CA ALA A 132 40.20 -34.09 -3.27
C ALA A 132 38.69 -33.86 -3.14
N TYR A 133 38.25 -32.95 -2.26
CA TYR A 133 36.84 -32.56 -2.17
C TYR A 133 36.30 -32.00 -3.48
N LEU A 134 36.99 -31.01 -4.06
CA LEU A 134 36.54 -30.38 -5.31
C LEU A 134 36.41 -31.40 -6.44
N LYS A 135 37.35 -32.34 -6.53
CA LYS A 135 37.31 -33.42 -7.52
C LYS A 135 36.06 -34.29 -7.41
N LEU A 136 35.57 -34.55 -6.19
CA LEU A 136 34.31 -35.31 -6.01
C LEU A 136 33.10 -34.61 -6.66
N LEU A 137 33.10 -33.27 -6.73
CA LEU A 137 32.01 -32.52 -7.38
C LEU A 137 31.96 -32.72 -8.90
N ASP A 138 33.10 -33.07 -9.49
CA ASP A 138 33.27 -33.21 -10.93
C ASP A 138 32.99 -34.65 -11.42
N LEU A 139 32.77 -35.60 -10.50
CA LEU A 139 32.44 -37.00 -10.81
C LEU A 139 31.01 -37.22 -11.33
N GLY A 140 30.18 -36.17 -11.39
CA GLY A 140 28.81 -36.25 -11.92
C GLY A 140 27.78 -36.98 -11.03
N ALA A 141 28.20 -37.51 -9.88
CA ALA A 141 27.30 -38.15 -8.91
C ALA A 141 26.30 -37.13 -8.33
N LYS A 142 25.01 -37.53 -8.24
CA LYS A 142 23.93 -36.70 -7.70
C LYS A 142 23.71 -36.88 -6.19
N GLU A 143 24.37 -37.87 -5.60
CA GLU A 143 24.30 -38.17 -4.19
C GLU A 143 25.69 -38.56 -3.66
N PHE A 144 26.02 -38.07 -2.46
CA PHE A 144 27.17 -38.52 -1.68
C PHE A 144 26.71 -39.21 -0.40
N LEU A 145 27.28 -40.39 -0.14
CA LEU A 145 27.10 -41.14 1.11
C LEU A 145 28.32 -40.92 1.98
N HIS A 146 28.16 -40.25 3.11
CA HIS A 146 29.24 -39.87 4.00
C HIS A 146 29.18 -40.68 5.29
N TYR A 147 30.32 -41.21 5.69
CA TYR A 147 30.57 -41.59 7.07
C TYR A 147 31.45 -40.50 7.69
N ARG A 148 30.98 -39.88 8.77
CA ARG A 148 31.65 -38.72 9.34
C ARG A 148 31.75 -38.84 10.87
N PRO A 149 32.97 -39.05 11.43
CA PRO A 149 33.16 -39.23 12.87
C PRO A 149 32.89 -37.99 13.75
N ILE A 150 32.87 -36.78 13.20
CA ILE A 150 32.63 -35.50 13.94
C ILE A 150 33.42 -35.40 15.26
N THR A 151 34.70 -35.06 15.19
CA THR A 151 35.60 -35.02 16.36
C THR A 151 35.80 -33.63 16.97
N THR A 152 35.39 -32.56 16.27
CA THR A 152 35.58 -31.17 16.70
C THR A 152 34.32 -30.34 16.47
N LYS A 153 34.24 -29.17 17.11
CA LYS A 153 33.18 -28.19 16.81
C LYS A 153 33.41 -27.54 15.45
N GLU A 154 32.33 -27.10 14.81
CA GLU A 154 32.40 -26.43 13.50
C GLU A 154 33.18 -25.11 13.53
N GLU A 155 33.23 -24.41 14.67
CA GLU A 155 34.04 -23.20 14.84
C GLU A 155 35.54 -23.51 14.93
N GLU A 156 35.89 -24.73 15.32
CA GLU A 156 37.25 -25.21 15.54
C GLU A 156 37.78 -26.01 14.33
N ASP A 157 36.94 -26.25 13.30
CA ASP A 157 37.32 -26.95 12.07
C ASP A 157 38.24 -26.07 11.19
N PRO A 158 39.50 -26.46 10.93
CA PRO A 158 40.43 -25.70 10.09
C PRO A 158 39.90 -25.47 8.66
N LEU A 159 39.03 -26.35 8.17
CA LEU A 159 38.42 -26.26 6.84
C LEU A 159 37.05 -25.57 6.84
N ARG A 160 36.63 -24.92 7.94
CA ARG A 160 35.29 -24.31 8.07
C ARG A 160 34.87 -23.48 6.86
N ASP A 161 35.66 -22.48 6.48
CA ASP A 161 35.33 -21.57 5.39
C ASP A 161 35.25 -22.29 4.04
N PHE A 162 36.18 -23.22 3.82
CA PHE A 162 36.17 -24.08 2.64
C PHE A 162 34.90 -24.95 2.60
N ARG A 163 34.52 -25.59 3.71
CA ARG A 163 33.32 -26.45 3.78
C ARG A 163 32.03 -25.69 3.51
N VAL A 164 31.94 -24.42 3.91
CA VAL A 164 30.80 -23.54 3.57
C VAL A 164 30.73 -23.32 2.06
N GLN A 165 31.86 -23.06 1.40
CA GLN A 165 31.91 -22.90 -0.06
C GLN A 165 31.62 -24.21 -0.79
N TYR A 166 32.17 -25.32 -0.28
CA TYR A 166 31.97 -26.67 -0.81
C TYR A 166 30.49 -27.08 -0.75
N PHE A 167 29.81 -26.83 0.37
CA PHE A 167 28.37 -27.04 0.49
C PHE A 167 27.59 -26.26 -0.58
N ARG A 168 27.89 -24.96 -0.77
CA ARG A 168 27.23 -24.15 -1.80
C ARG A 168 27.47 -24.70 -3.20
N ALA A 169 28.69 -25.19 -3.47
CA ALA A 169 29.05 -25.79 -4.75
C ALA A 169 28.29 -27.11 -5.00
N ARG A 170 28.07 -27.94 -3.97
CA ARG A 170 27.21 -29.13 -4.03
C ARG A 170 25.75 -28.75 -4.30
N TYR A 171 25.22 -27.77 -3.56
CA TYR A 171 23.84 -27.30 -3.69
C TYR A 171 23.54 -26.84 -5.13
N LYS A 172 24.41 -25.99 -5.70
CA LYS A 172 24.28 -25.52 -7.09
C LYS A 172 24.29 -26.64 -8.13
N ARG A 173 24.99 -27.74 -7.86
CA ARG A 173 25.07 -28.93 -8.73
C ARG A 173 23.97 -29.96 -8.46
N GLY A 174 23.12 -29.71 -7.46
CA GLY A 174 22.07 -30.62 -7.02
C GLY A 174 22.58 -31.91 -6.36
N ILE A 175 23.77 -31.89 -5.77
CA ILE A 175 24.39 -33.06 -5.14
C ILE A 175 23.94 -33.14 -3.68
N PHE A 176 23.03 -34.08 -3.38
CA PHE A 176 22.52 -34.30 -2.03
C PHE A 176 23.48 -35.16 -1.20
N SER A 177 23.46 -35.03 0.12
CA SER A 177 24.38 -35.75 0.99
C SER A 177 23.65 -36.46 2.12
N ARG A 178 23.80 -37.78 2.19
CA ARG A 178 23.37 -38.58 3.34
C ARG A 178 24.58 -38.86 4.22
N VAL A 179 24.49 -38.57 5.51
CA VAL A 179 25.60 -38.64 6.45
C VAL A 179 25.27 -39.59 7.60
N LEU A 180 26.12 -40.58 7.85
CA LEU A 180 26.14 -41.33 9.10
C LEU A 180 27.15 -40.65 10.03
N ALA A 181 26.69 -40.28 11.22
CA ALA A 181 27.53 -39.68 12.26
C ALA A 181 27.30 -40.37 13.61
N PRO A 182 28.30 -40.38 14.51
CA PRO A 182 28.16 -40.97 15.84
C PRO A 182 27.17 -40.20 16.74
N GLU A 183 26.45 -40.92 17.58
CA GLU A 183 25.45 -40.39 18.50
C GLU A 183 26.08 -39.87 19.79
N HIS A 184 26.72 -38.71 19.70
CA HIS A 184 27.17 -37.92 20.85
C HIS A 184 26.82 -36.43 20.65
N SER A 185 27.20 -35.58 21.61
CA SER A 185 26.83 -34.14 21.62
C SER A 185 27.20 -33.42 20.32
N LEU A 186 28.43 -33.58 19.83
CA LEU A 186 28.87 -32.98 18.57
C LEU A 186 28.11 -33.53 17.34
N GLY A 187 27.80 -34.84 17.30
CA GLY A 187 27.00 -35.43 16.22
C GLY A 187 25.57 -34.89 16.17
N ARG A 188 24.91 -34.74 17.33
CA ARG A 188 23.58 -34.12 17.44
C ARG A 188 23.58 -32.65 17.01
N ARG A 189 24.63 -31.90 17.39
CA ARG A 189 24.83 -30.52 16.93
C ARG A 189 25.03 -30.44 15.42
N PHE A 190 25.79 -31.38 14.85
CA PHE A 190 25.99 -31.45 13.40
C PHE A 190 24.68 -31.76 12.66
N GLN A 191 23.86 -32.69 13.17
CA GLN A 191 22.55 -33.05 12.63
C GLN A 191 21.55 -31.88 12.68
N SER A 192 21.55 -31.07 13.73
CA SER A 192 20.60 -29.94 13.86
C SER A 192 20.77 -28.88 12.76
N ARG A 193 21.89 -28.91 12.02
CA ARG A 193 22.20 -28.00 10.90
C ARG A 193 21.77 -28.52 9.54
N ASP A 194 21.34 -29.79 9.46
CA ASP A 194 20.94 -30.44 8.21
C ASP A 194 19.98 -29.59 7.35
N PRO A 195 18.94 -28.93 7.92
CA PRO A 195 18.02 -28.10 7.15
C PRO A 195 18.69 -26.94 6.39
N PHE A 196 19.89 -26.53 6.81
CA PHE A 196 20.62 -25.39 6.28
C PHE A 196 21.82 -25.77 5.39
N GLU A 197 22.18 -27.07 5.31
CA GLU A 197 23.40 -27.55 4.65
C GLU A 197 23.16 -28.62 3.56
N TYR A 198 21.92 -28.72 3.06
CA TYR A 198 21.50 -29.61 1.96
C TYR A 198 22.00 -31.05 2.15
N ARG A 199 21.74 -31.58 3.34
CA ARG A 199 22.09 -32.94 3.74
C ARG A 199 21.03 -33.52 4.68
N GLU A 200 21.11 -34.83 4.89
CA GLU A 200 20.40 -35.54 5.95
C GLU A 200 21.43 -36.36 6.73
N THR A 201 21.40 -36.26 8.05
CA THR A 201 22.29 -36.97 8.96
C THR A 201 21.49 -37.95 9.81
N GLN A 202 21.94 -39.20 9.85
CA GLN A 202 21.44 -40.24 10.76
C GLN A 202 22.50 -40.54 11.81
N LEU A 203 22.08 -40.60 13.07
CA LEU A 203 22.96 -40.86 14.19
C LEU A 203 23.04 -42.36 14.47
N VAL A 204 24.26 -42.86 14.67
CA VAL A 204 24.54 -44.26 14.98
C VAL A 204 25.22 -44.32 16.35
N PRO A 205 24.89 -45.28 17.23
CA PRO A 205 25.53 -45.37 18.54
C PRO A 205 27.05 -45.39 18.41
N ASP A 206 27.72 -44.52 19.16
CA ASP A 206 29.16 -44.24 19.01
C ASP A 206 30.02 -45.52 19.17
N ALA A 207 29.63 -46.40 20.09
CA ALA A 207 30.30 -47.68 20.35
C ALA A 207 30.36 -48.64 19.14
N VAL A 208 29.49 -48.46 18.15
CA VAL A 208 29.44 -49.31 16.94
C VAL A 208 29.68 -48.51 15.66
N PHE A 209 30.15 -47.26 15.77
CA PHE A 209 30.44 -46.43 14.60
C PHE A 209 31.66 -47.01 13.85
N PRO A 210 31.55 -47.33 12.55
CA PRO A 210 32.44 -48.29 11.91
C PRO A 210 33.80 -47.72 11.48
N ILE A 211 34.02 -46.40 11.55
CA ILE A 211 35.24 -45.77 11.03
C ILE A 211 35.72 -44.56 11.85
N THR A 212 37.03 -44.34 11.84
CA THR A 212 37.72 -43.26 12.57
C THR A 212 38.14 -42.08 11.68
N PHE A 213 37.95 -42.19 10.36
CA PHE A 213 38.26 -41.17 9.36
C PHE A 213 37.00 -40.83 8.56
N GLU A 214 37.00 -39.76 7.75
CA GLU A 214 35.85 -39.44 6.91
C GLU A 214 35.89 -40.25 5.61
N LYS A 215 34.79 -40.93 5.28
CA LYS A 215 34.64 -41.72 4.04
C LYS A 215 33.47 -41.20 3.23
N ILE A 216 33.66 -41.03 1.92
CA ILE A 216 32.64 -40.52 1.00
C ILE A 216 32.51 -41.48 -0.18
N ILE A 217 31.30 -41.96 -0.44
CA ILE A 217 30.98 -42.75 -1.62
C ILE A 217 30.30 -41.83 -2.63
N ALA A 218 30.89 -41.70 -3.81
CA ALA A 218 30.40 -40.83 -4.90
C ALA A 218 30.47 -41.59 -6.23
N GLY A 219 29.31 -41.98 -6.77
CA GLY A 219 29.25 -42.79 -8.00
C GLY A 219 30.01 -44.12 -7.85
N GLU A 220 31.00 -44.36 -8.71
CA GLU A 220 31.85 -45.56 -8.69
C GLU A 220 33.14 -45.38 -7.86
N THR A 221 33.20 -44.34 -7.04
CA THR A 221 34.39 -44.00 -6.26
C THR A 221 34.16 -44.05 -4.76
N VAL A 222 35.21 -44.42 -4.03
CA VAL A 222 35.31 -44.32 -2.57
C VAL A 222 36.45 -43.38 -2.24
N ALA A 223 36.16 -42.30 -1.52
CA ALA A 223 37.14 -41.34 -1.06
C ALA A 223 37.31 -41.42 0.45
N CYS A 224 38.55 -41.46 0.92
CA CYS A 224 38.91 -41.54 2.32
C CYS A 224 39.70 -40.29 2.69
N PHE A 225 39.34 -39.64 3.80
CA PHE A 225 39.93 -38.41 4.29
C PHE A 225 40.36 -38.60 5.75
N ASN A 226 41.67 -38.64 5.98
CA ASN A 226 42.26 -38.56 7.30
C ASN A 226 42.68 -37.10 7.56
N HIS A 227 41.80 -36.34 8.21
CA HIS A 227 42.05 -34.92 8.50
C HIS A 227 43.17 -34.70 9.51
N ALA A 228 43.40 -35.65 10.43
CA ALA A 228 44.48 -35.56 11.42
C ALA A 228 45.86 -35.67 10.78
N GLU A 229 46.01 -36.56 9.78
CA GLU A 229 47.26 -36.72 9.02
C GLU A 229 47.32 -35.85 7.76
N GLN A 230 46.29 -35.05 7.48
CA GLN A 230 46.13 -34.28 6.25
C GLN A 230 46.33 -35.11 4.97
N ARG A 231 45.75 -36.31 4.93
CA ARG A 231 45.85 -37.23 3.80
C ARG A 231 44.48 -37.60 3.26
N ALA A 232 44.35 -37.66 1.95
CA ALA A 232 43.16 -38.21 1.30
C ALA A 232 43.53 -39.12 0.13
N CYS A 233 42.69 -40.11 -0.13
CA CYS A 233 42.78 -40.89 -1.36
C CYS A 233 41.40 -41.07 -1.98
N ILE A 234 41.36 -41.13 -3.31
CA ILE A 234 40.16 -41.41 -4.09
C ILE A 234 40.42 -42.68 -4.88
N LEU A 235 39.61 -43.71 -4.63
CA LEU A 235 39.68 -45.00 -5.29
C LEU A 235 38.52 -45.12 -6.28
N LYS A 236 38.83 -45.25 -7.56
CA LYS A 236 37.88 -45.63 -8.62
C LYS A 236 37.90 -47.15 -8.74
N TYR A 237 36.97 -47.79 -8.03
CA TYR A 237 36.79 -49.23 -8.05
C TYR A 237 35.29 -49.55 -7.85
N PRO A 238 34.53 -49.79 -8.95
CA PRO A 238 33.08 -49.93 -8.90
C PRO A 238 32.59 -50.99 -7.91
N GLU A 239 33.27 -52.15 -7.84
CA GLU A 239 32.92 -53.26 -6.95
C GLU A 239 33.07 -52.89 -5.48
N LEU A 240 34.14 -52.15 -5.13
CA LEU A 240 34.34 -51.64 -3.77
C LEU A 240 33.30 -50.56 -3.43
N ALA A 241 33.04 -49.62 -4.34
CA ALA A 241 32.04 -48.57 -4.14
C ALA A 241 30.64 -49.16 -3.94
N GLN A 242 30.30 -50.22 -4.67
CA GLN A 242 29.03 -50.93 -4.50
C GLN A 242 28.96 -51.67 -3.16
N CYS A 243 30.04 -52.36 -2.75
CA CYS A 243 30.11 -53.02 -1.45
C CYS A 243 29.91 -52.01 -0.29
N GLU A 244 30.65 -50.91 -0.30
CA GLU A 244 30.57 -49.85 0.71
C GLU A 244 29.18 -49.18 0.74
N ARG A 245 28.52 -49.03 -0.42
CA ARG A 245 27.15 -48.54 -0.51
C ARG A 245 26.16 -49.49 0.15
N THR A 246 26.30 -50.80 -0.08
CA THR A 246 25.45 -51.79 0.59
C THR A 246 25.58 -51.71 2.11
N VAL A 247 26.80 -51.58 2.63
CA VAL A 247 27.05 -51.39 4.06
C VAL A 247 26.41 -50.09 4.57
N PHE A 248 26.54 -49.00 3.81
CA PHE A 248 25.95 -47.70 4.18
C PHE A 248 24.43 -47.80 4.30
N GLU A 249 23.75 -48.40 3.33
CA GLU A 249 22.29 -48.51 3.33
C GLU A 249 21.78 -49.38 4.48
N LEU A 250 22.50 -50.45 4.84
CA LEU A 250 22.15 -51.28 5.99
C LEU A 250 22.20 -50.48 7.29
N LEU A 251 23.27 -49.70 7.50
CA LEU A 251 23.42 -48.84 8.67
C LEU A 251 22.40 -47.69 8.68
N TRP A 252 22.14 -47.10 7.51
CA TRP A 252 21.17 -46.02 7.32
C TRP A 252 19.74 -46.44 7.68
N ARG A 253 19.32 -47.62 7.23
CA ARG A 253 18.00 -48.18 7.57
C ARG A 253 17.90 -48.46 9.06
N ARG A 254 18.91 -49.11 9.64
CA ARG A 254 18.96 -49.41 11.08
C ARG A 254 18.91 -48.15 11.95
N ALA A 255 19.55 -47.07 11.53
CA ALA A 255 19.52 -45.79 12.24
C ALA A 255 18.14 -45.09 12.18
N LYS A 256 17.33 -45.36 11.15
CA LYS A 256 15.97 -44.82 11.01
C LYS A 256 14.90 -45.62 11.75
N GLU A 257 15.17 -46.89 12.06
CA GLU A 257 14.20 -47.75 12.75
C GLU A 257 14.19 -47.46 14.27
N PRO A 258 13.01 -47.30 14.89
CA PRO A 258 12.90 -47.19 16.34
C PRO A 258 13.33 -48.51 17.01
N ALA A 259 13.92 -48.42 18.21
CA ALA A 259 14.61 -49.50 18.93
C ALA A 259 13.74 -50.69 19.43
N SER A 260 12.65 -51.03 18.73
CA SER A 260 11.72 -52.09 19.13
C SER A 260 11.54 -53.15 18.03
N GLN A 261 12.19 -54.29 18.29
CA GLN A 261 12.03 -55.65 17.74
C GLN A 261 13.13 -56.15 16.77
N PRO A 262 13.77 -57.31 17.08
CA PRO A 262 14.66 -58.00 16.17
C PRO A 262 13.85 -58.88 15.21
N GLN A 263 13.92 -58.61 13.91
CA GLN A 263 13.50 -59.57 12.88
C GLN A 263 14.52 -59.69 11.75
N THR A 264 14.67 -60.93 11.29
CA THR A 264 15.53 -61.43 10.22
C THR A 264 15.38 -60.65 8.91
N VAL A 265 16.49 -60.08 8.42
CA VAL A 265 16.55 -59.35 7.15
C VAL A 265 16.64 -60.34 5.99
N ALA A 266 15.54 -60.51 5.25
CA ALA A 266 15.59 -61.07 3.90
C ALA A 266 16.10 -59.99 2.93
N VAL A 267 17.21 -60.28 2.25
CA VAL A 267 17.82 -59.39 1.26
C VAL A 267 17.04 -59.49 -0.05
N ALA A 268 16.11 -58.57 -0.26
CA ALA A 268 15.56 -58.26 -1.58
C ALA A 268 16.11 -56.91 -2.03
N LEU A 269 16.99 -56.92 -3.03
CA LEU A 269 17.50 -55.73 -3.71
C LEU A 269 16.41 -55.18 -4.65
N SER A 270 15.52 -54.35 -4.11
CA SER A 270 14.70 -53.47 -4.94
C SER A 270 15.47 -52.19 -5.27
N GLN A 271 15.25 -51.71 -6.49
CA GLN A 271 15.89 -50.57 -7.14
C GLN A 271 15.98 -49.34 -6.22
N THR A 272 17.09 -48.62 -6.33
CA THR A 272 17.40 -47.34 -5.65
C THR A 272 16.14 -46.49 -5.48
N PRO A 273 15.63 -46.29 -4.24
CA PRO A 273 14.59 -45.31 -4.01
C PRO A 273 15.17 -43.94 -4.38
N GLU A 274 14.48 -43.16 -5.21
CA GLU A 274 14.80 -41.76 -5.39
C GLU A 274 14.93 -41.09 -4.01
N SER A 275 16.06 -40.43 -3.77
CA SER A 275 16.36 -39.77 -2.50
C SER A 275 15.26 -38.75 -2.15
N PHE A 276 14.39 -39.08 -1.20
CA PHE A 276 13.36 -38.17 -0.71
C PHE A 276 14.02 -37.09 0.17
N ILE A 277 14.27 -35.91 -0.40
CA ILE A 277 14.82 -34.76 0.32
C ILE A 277 13.70 -34.07 1.11
N PRO A 278 13.79 -33.92 2.44
CA PRO A 278 12.78 -33.22 3.23
C PRO A 278 12.56 -31.78 2.75
N LEU A 279 11.29 -31.36 2.66
CA LEU A 279 10.86 -30.04 2.18
C LEU A 279 11.42 -28.87 3.01
N SER A 280 11.57 -29.05 4.33
CA SER A 280 12.19 -28.07 5.22
C SER A 280 13.66 -27.82 4.86
N THR A 281 14.39 -28.88 4.51
CA THR A 281 15.82 -28.82 4.15
C THR A 281 16.06 -28.15 2.80
N ARG A 282 15.14 -28.32 1.84
CA ARG A 282 15.24 -27.68 0.52
C ARG A 282 14.83 -26.20 0.54
N SER A 283 13.85 -25.84 1.37
CA SER A 283 13.33 -24.46 1.46
C SER A 283 14.17 -23.55 2.36
N LEU A 284 14.64 -24.02 3.52
CA LEU A 284 15.42 -23.19 4.45
C LEU A 284 16.85 -22.91 3.96
N SER A 285 17.48 -23.87 3.29
CA SER A 285 18.81 -23.68 2.68
C SER A 285 18.81 -22.59 1.59
N SER A 286 17.73 -22.50 0.78
CA SER A 286 17.57 -21.48 -0.25
C SER A 286 17.22 -20.10 0.31
N LEU A 287 16.36 -20.02 1.33
CA LEU A 287 16.02 -18.77 2.02
C LEU A 287 17.24 -18.13 2.69
N ARG A 288 18.15 -18.93 3.26
CA ARG A 288 19.40 -18.45 3.88
C ARG A 288 20.33 -17.79 2.87
N GLU A 289 20.46 -18.33 1.66
CA GLU A 289 21.32 -17.75 0.62
C GLU A 289 20.78 -16.40 0.14
N PHE A 290 19.46 -16.24 0.09
CA PHE A 290 18.81 -15.05 -0.43
C PHE A 290 18.68 -13.91 0.61
N PHE A 291 18.17 -14.20 1.82
CA PHE A 291 17.87 -13.19 2.84
C PHE A 291 19.05 -12.93 3.80
N LEU A 292 19.84 -13.95 4.13
CA LEU A 292 20.85 -13.88 5.21
C LEU A 292 22.28 -13.70 4.68
N SER A 293 22.45 -13.38 3.39
CA SER A 293 23.75 -12.97 2.89
C SER A 293 24.13 -11.61 3.49
N LYS A 294 25.39 -11.42 3.92
CA LYS A 294 25.86 -10.13 4.46
C LYS A 294 25.54 -8.96 3.53
N LYS A 295 25.62 -9.18 2.21
CA LYS A 295 25.31 -8.16 1.18
C LYS A 295 23.82 -7.83 1.15
N SER A 296 22.95 -8.84 1.20
CA SER A 296 21.50 -8.65 1.20
C SER A 296 21.04 -7.88 2.43
N VAL A 297 21.52 -8.27 3.62
CA VAL A 297 21.16 -7.60 4.89
C VAL A 297 21.56 -6.13 4.87
N VAL A 298 22.77 -5.81 4.41
CA VAL A 298 23.24 -4.41 4.29
C VAL A 298 22.39 -3.61 3.31
N ILE A 299 22.03 -4.17 2.15
CA ILE A 299 21.18 -3.50 1.16
C ILE A 299 19.78 -3.26 1.71
N PHE A 300 19.16 -4.24 2.37
CA PHE A 300 17.85 -4.08 2.99
C PHE A 300 17.88 -3.05 4.12
N LEU A 301 18.93 -3.05 4.94
CA LEU A 301 19.09 -2.07 6.01
C LEU A 301 19.22 -0.64 5.45
N MET A 302 20.07 -0.43 4.43
CA MET A 302 20.21 0.87 3.78
C MET A 302 18.91 1.32 3.12
N GLY A 303 18.20 0.42 2.44
CA GLY A 303 16.90 0.70 1.85
C GLY A 303 15.84 1.08 2.88
N ALA A 304 15.81 0.37 4.02
CA ALA A 304 14.89 0.68 5.13
C ALA A 304 15.20 2.03 5.77
N VAL A 305 16.47 2.36 5.99
CA VAL A 305 16.90 3.67 6.53
C VAL A 305 16.53 4.79 5.56
N LEU A 306 16.79 4.61 4.26
CA LEU A 306 16.42 5.59 3.24
C LEU A 306 14.91 5.79 3.18
N ALA A 307 14.13 4.71 3.15
CA ALA A 307 12.68 4.78 3.15
C ALA A 307 12.13 5.49 4.39
N ALA A 308 12.63 5.12 5.58
CA ALA A 308 12.24 5.78 6.84
C ALA A 308 12.58 7.27 6.83
N GLY A 309 13.76 7.65 6.32
CA GLY A 309 14.16 9.05 6.20
C GLY A 309 13.27 9.85 5.25
N VAL A 310 12.96 9.29 4.07
CA VAL A 310 12.05 9.93 3.10
C VAL A 310 10.63 10.05 3.66
N THR A 311 10.09 8.99 4.27
CA THR A 311 8.77 9.00 4.89
C THR A 311 8.69 10.02 6.03
N TYR A 312 9.71 10.09 6.89
CA TYR A 312 9.78 11.09 7.96
C TYR A 312 9.87 12.52 7.41
N GLY A 313 10.68 12.75 6.38
CA GLY A 313 10.80 14.05 5.73
C GLY A 313 9.49 14.52 5.10
N LEU A 314 8.79 13.63 4.38
CA LEU A 314 7.46 13.90 3.83
C LEU A 314 6.44 14.14 4.94
N TRP A 315 6.45 13.34 6.01
CA TRP A 315 5.53 13.53 7.14
C TRP A 315 5.74 14.88 7.80
N ARG A 316 7.00 15.27 8.04
CA ARG A 316 7.35 16.56 8.62
C ARG A 316 6.93 17.72 7.72
N HIS A 317 7.13 17.60 6.42
CA HIS A 317 6.72 18.60 5.45
C HIS A 317 5.19 18.76 5.41
N THR A 318 4.44 17.66 5.32
CA THR A 318 2.97 17.66 5.33
C THR A 318 2.41 18.19 6.65
N TYR A 319 3.01 17.80 7.78
CA TYR A 319 2.63 18.32 9.09
C TYR A 319 2.78 19.84 9.16
N ASN A 320 3.90 20.39 8.67
CA ASN A 320 4.11 21.83 8.62
C ASN A 320 3.12 22.54 7.68
N LEU A 321 2.85 21.97 6.50
CA LEU A 321 1.85 22.52 5.58
C LEU A 321 0.45 22.55 6.21
N ASN A 322 0.06 21.49 6.92
CA ASN A 322 -1.23 21.44 7.60
C ASN A 322 -1.29 22.41 8.79
N ARG A 323 -0.17 22.67 9.48
CA ARG A 323 -0.10 23.73 10.50
C ARG A 323 -0.39 25.10 9.89
N GLU A 324 0.24 25.46 8.78
CA GLU A 324 -0.03 26.74 8.12
C GLU A 324 -1.49 26.83 7.64
N ARG A 325 -2.05 25.76 7.08
CA ARG A 325 -3.46 25.73 6.66
C ARG A 325 -4.44 25.94 7.82
N VAL A 326 -4.20 25.27 8.96
CA VAL A 326 -5.04 25.44 10.15
C VAL A 326 -4.91 26.85 10.69
N LYS A 327 -3.69 27.41 10.70
CA LYS A 327 -3.42 28.78 11.09
C LYS A 327 -4.18 29.80 10.24
N GLU A 328 -4.07 29.70 8.91
CA GLU A 328 -4.79 30.57 7.96
C GLU A 328 -6.31 30.46 8.12
N ARG A 329 -6.83 29.24 8.30
CA ARG A 329 -8.26 29.00 8.53
C ARG A 329 -8.73 29.65 9.84
N ALA A 330 -8.02 29.43 10.94
CA ALA A 330 -8.38 29.98 12.25
C ALA A 330 -8.40 31.51 12.22
N MET A 331 -7.38 32.13 11.61
CA MET A 331 -7.32 33.58 11.41
C MET A 331 -8.47 34.11 10.55
N ALA A 332 -8.85 33.41 9.49
CA ALA A 332 -9.96 33.81 8.62
C ALA A 332 -11.31 33.77 9.35
N ILE A 333 -11.53 32.75 10.19
CA ILE A 333 -12.72 32.65 11.04
C ILE A 333 -12.75 33.82 12.02
N ALA A 334 -11.66 34.04 12.77
CA ALA A 334 -11.57 35.15 13.72
C ALA A 334 -11.80 36.51 13.04
N ALA A 335 -11.15 36.77 11.90
CA ALA A 335 -11.25 38.04 11.18
C ALA A 335 -12.66 38.32 10.65
N THR A 336 -13.38 37.27 10.22
CA THR A 336 -14.76 37.42 9.73
C THR A 336 -15.72 37.64 10.90
N ALA A 337 -15.59 36.82 11.95
CA ALA A 337 -16.47 36.86 13.11
C ALA A 337 -16.28 38.12 13.98
N ALA A 338 -15.07 38.67 14.05
CA ALA A 338 -14.79 39.90 14.80
C ALA A 338 -15.64 41.10 14.33
N MET A 339 -16.06 41.09 13.06
CA MET A 339 -16.91 42.14 12.47
C MET A 339 -18.38 42.06 12.90
N GLU A 340 -18.78 40.97 13.55
CA GLU A 340 -20.18 40.70 13.93
C GLU A 340 -20.54 41.24 15.32
N PHE A 341 -19.56 41.68 16.11
CA PHE A 341 -19.75 42.15 17.48
C PHE A 341 -19.91 43.67 17.59
N ASP A 342 -20.89 44.11 18.39
CA ASP A 342 -21.11 45.53 18.69
C ASP A 342 -20.25 45.99 19.87
N VAL A 343 -19.41 46.99 19.64
CA VAL A 343 -18.55 47.60 20.65
C VAL A 343 -19.33 48.11 21.86
N ARG A 344 -20.57 48.58 21.67
CA ARG A 344 -21.41 49.09 22.76
C ARG A 344 -21.83 47.98 23.74
N ASP A 345 -21.95 46.74 23.26
CA ASP A 345 -22.26 45.61 24.13
C ASP A 345 -21.01 45.19 24.90
N ILE A 346 -19.85 45.18 24.23
CA ILE A 346 -18.54 44.88 24.83
C ILE A 346 -18.20 45.88 25.95
N ASP A 347 -18.43 47.17 25.76
CA ASP A 347 -18.09 48.19 26.75
C ASP A 347 -18.89 48.10 28.06
N GLN A 348 -20.06 47.45 28.02
CA GLN A 348 -20.94 47.29 29.18
C GLN A 348 -20.49 46.18 30.15
N LEU A 349 -19.49 45.37 29.80
CA LEU A 349 -19.11 44.16 30.56
C LEU A 349 -17.72 44.29 31.21
N ARG A 350 -17.62 44.78 32.44
CA ARG A 350 -16.32 45.11 33.08
C ARG A 350 -16.07 44.33 34.38
N THR A 351 -17.10 43.74 34.94
CA THR A 351 -17.06 43.13 36.26
C THR A 351 -17.78 41.78 36.24
N LYS A 352 -17.41 40.89 37.15
CA LYS A 352 -18.03 39.57 37.27
C LYS A 352 -19.55 39.62 37.47
N GLU A 353 -20.09 40.70 38.04
CA GLU A 353 -21.53 40.89 38.22
C GLU A 353 -22.28 41.09 36.89
N ASP A 354 -21.57 41.47 35.82
CA ASP A 354 -22.13 41.76 34.51
C ASP A 354 -22.57 40.52 33.73
N VAL A 355 -22.25 39.31 34.20
CA VAL A 355 -22.79 38.05 33.64
C VAL A 355 -24.33 38.00 33.64
N LYS A 356 -24.98 38.82 34.48
CA LYS A 356 -26.44 38.93 34.58
C LYS A 356 -27.06 39.86 33.52
N LYS A 357 -26.23 40.61 32.78
CA LYS A 357 -26.68 41.55 31.76
C LYS A 357 -27.12 40.81 30.50
N PRO A 358 -28.18 41.28 29.81
CA PRO A 358 -28.60 40.69 28.54
C PRO A 358 -27.51 40.78 27.47
N GLU A 359 -26.66 41.81 27.52
CA GLU A 359 -25.51 41.99 26.63
C GLU A 359 -24.51 40.82 26.74
N PHE A 360 -24.22 40.35 27.96
CA PHE A 360 -23.32 39.21 28.16
C PHE A 360 -23.86 37.95 27.46
N MET A 361 -25.13 37.63 27.69
CA MET A 361 -25.76 36.47 27.05
C MET A 361 -25.85 36.59 25.54
N LYS A 362 -26.01 37.82 25.01
CA LYS A 362 -25.96 38.09 23.57
C LYS A 362 -24.59 37.74 22.99
N LEU A 363 -23.50 38.24 23.60
CA LEU A 363 -22.13 37.97 23.17
C LEU A 363 -21.82 36.47 23.23
N VAL A 364 -22.10 35.82 24.36
CA VAL A 364 -21.86 34.38 24.54
C VAL A 364 -22.62 33.54 23.51
N THR A 365 -23.90 33.84 23.27
CA THR A 365 -24.71 33.07 22.30
C THR A 365 -24.07 33.15 20.93
N HIS A 366 -23.60 34.33 20.54
CA HIS A 366 -22.87 34.55 19.30
C HIS A 366 -21.53 33.79 19.25
N LEU A 367 -20.75 33.81 20.33
CA LEU A 367 -19.50 33.05 20.44
C LEU A 367 -19.74 31.53 20.30
N ARG A 368 -20.81 31.01 20.91
CA ARG A 368 -21.24 29.61 20.76
C ARG A 368 -21.67 29.28 19.34
N GLU A 369 -22.36 30.19 18.66
CA GLU A 369 -22.71 30.02 17.24
C GLU A 369 -21.45 29.93 16.37
N ILE A 370 -20.45 30.80 16.59
CA ILE A 370 -19.17 30.73 15.88
C ILE A 370 -18.49 29.39 16.14
N LYS A 371 -18.44 28.95 17.41
CA LYS A 371 -17.85 27.68 17.81
C LYS A 371 -18.56 26.48 17.19
N THR A 372 -19.89 26.50 17.10
CA THR A 372 -20.69 25.36 16.60
C THR A 372 -20.78 25.30 15.08
N ARG A 373 -20.74 26.44 14.37
CA ARG A 373 -20.73 26.50 12.90
C ARG A 373 -19.39 26.08 12.28
N ASN A 374 -18.32 26.03 13.07
CA ASN A 374 -16.98 25.74 12.59
C ASN A 374 -16.40 24.51 13.28
N GLU A 375 -16.08 23.49 12.48
CA GLU A 375 -15.54 22.24 13.03
C GLU A 375 -14.20 22.41 13.76
N ASN A 376 -14.05 21.70 14.89
CA ASN A 376 -12.81 21.54 15.67
C ASN A 376 -12.29 22.83 16.32
N ILE A 377 -13.14 23.83 16.51
CA ILE A 377 -12.82 24.95 17.41
C ILE A 377 -12.94 24.47 18.86
N ARG A 378 -11.86 24.64 19.61
CA ARG A 378 -11.77 24.31 21.04
C ARG A 378 -12.34 25.44 21.90
N PHE A 379 -11.91 26.68 21.68
CA PHE A 379 -12.35 27.86 22.44
C PHE A 379 -12.70 29.02 21.51
N VAL A 380 -13.68 29.83 21.91
CA VAL A 380 -14.00 31.12 21.27
C VAL A 380 -14.34 32.11 22.37
N TYR A 381 -13.57 33.17 22.49
CA TYR A 381 -13.72 34.16 23.55
C TYR A 381 -13.30 35.54 23.08
N ILE A 382 -13.74 36.57 23.80
CA ILE A 382 -13.37 37.96 23.56
C ILE A 382 -12.67 38.48 24.78
N ASP A 383 -11.50 39.08 24.55
CA ASP A 383 -10.74 39.76 25.58
C ASP A 383 -10.46 41.22 25.17
N ARG A 384 -10.27 42.08 26.16
CA ARG A 384 -9.86 43.47 25.99
C ARG A 384 -8.49 43.72 26.62
N PRO A 385 -7.75 44.76 26.22
CA PRO A 385 -6.58 45.21 26.96
C PRO A 385 -6.91 45.51 28.42
N ALA A 386 -6.19 44.90 29.37
CA ALA A 386 -6.36 45.20 30.79
C ALA A 386 -5.91 46.63 31.12
N GLU A 387 -6.57 47.29 32.08
CA GLU A 387 -6.21 48.65 32.52
C GLU A 387 -4.90 48.71 33.33
N ALA A 388 -4.40 47.57 33.82
CA ALA A 388 -3.13 47.48 34.55
C ALA A 388 -1.92 47.64 33.62
N GLU A 389 -0.78 48.16 34.13
CA GLU A 389 0.46 48.26 33.35
C GLU A 389 0.97 46.86 32.93
N GLY A 390 0.70 46.45 31.69
CA GLY A 390 1.17 45.18 31.13
C GLY A 390 0.48 44.82 29.81
N ALA A 391 1.16 44.06 28.95
CA ALA A 391 0.56 43.45 27.75
C ALA A 391 -0.27 42.20 28.13
N SER A 392 -1.30 42.42 28.94
CA SER A 392 -2.19 41.40 29.49
C SER A 392 -3.64 41.62 29.06
N TRP A 393 -4.38 40.53 28.99
CA TRP A 393 -5.76 40.49 28.55
C TRP A 393 -6.72 40.45 29.75
N GLU A 394 -7.86 41.11 29.61
CA GLU A 394 -9.01 41.08 30.51
C GLU A 394 -10.19 40.46 29.78
N VAL A 395 -10.82 39.46 30.39
CA VAL A 395 -11.93 38.72 29.78
C VAL A 395 -13.15 39.62 29.60
N VAL A 396 -13.80 39.51 28.44
CA VAL A 396 -15.12 40.10 28.16
C VAL A 396 -16.21 39.04 28.20
N ALA A 397 -16.06 37.97 27.41
CA ALA A 397 -17.02 36.89 27.30
C ALA A 397 -16.36 35.64 26.69
N ASP A 398 -16.83 34.46 27.10
CA ASP A 398 -16.36 33.16 26.60
C ASP A 398 -17.55 32.30 26.15
N ALA A 399 -17.41 31.59 25.03
CA ALA A 399 -18.40 30.64 24.54
C ALA A 399 -18.71 29.54 25.57
N ASP A 400 -17.70 29.10 26.32
CA ASP A 400 -17.81 28.03 27.31
C ASP A 400 -17.97 28.57 28.73
N TYR A 401 -18.72 29.66 28.95
CA TYR A 401 -18.98 30.15 30.31
C TYR A 401 -19.86 29.17 31.13
N GLY A 402 -19.59 29.08 32.44
CA GLY A 402 -20.38 28.33 33.43
C GLY A 402 -21.10 29.28 34.36
N THR A 403 -22.20 28.84 34.99
CA THR A 403 -22.79 29.63 36.08
C THR A 403 -21.90 29.53 37.33
N PRO A 404 -21.90 30.53 38.23
CA PRO A 404 -21.03 30.54 39.42
C PRO A 404 -21.18 29.32 40.36
N ASP A 405 -22.21 28.50 40.14
CA ASP A 405 -22.64 27.40 41.00
C ASP A 405 -22.56 26.02 40.31
N ASP A 406 -22.00 25.93 39.10
CA ASP A 406 -21.88 24.67 38.35
C ASP A 406 -20.58 23.93 38.69
N ASP A 407 -20.72 22.77 39.32
CA ASP A 407 -19.65 21.79 39.56
C ASP A 407 -19.34 21.04 38.25
N LEU A 408 -18.33 21.52 37.52
CA LEU A 408 -18.00 21.06 36.17
C LEU A 408 -17.40 19.65 36.14
N ASN A 409 -16.71 19.24 37.22
CA ASN A 409 -16.08 17.92 37.30
C ASN A 409 -16.93 16.88 38.05
N GLY A 410 -17.97 17.31 38.76
CA GLY A 410 -18.95 16.46 39.45
C GLY A 410 -18.48 15.91 40.80
N ASP A 411 -17.49 16.52 41.45
CA ASP A 411 -16.92 16.08 42.73
C ASP A 411 -17.58 16.71 43.97
N GLY A 412 -18.51 17.64 43.77
CA GLY A 412 -19.25 18.35 44.81
C GLY A 412 -18.51 19.54 45.43
N ILE A 413 -17.35 19.94 44.89
CA ILE A 413 -16.53 21.07 45.33
C ILE A 413 -16.29 21.97 44.12
N ILE A 414 -16.84 23.19 44.13
CA ILE A 414 -16.56 24.18 43.09
C ILE A 414 -15.17 24.78 43.39
N GLU A 415 -14.15 24.33 42.66
CA GLU A 415 -12.77 24.80 42.79
C GLU A 415 -12.53 26.10 41.98
N ASP A 416 -11.57 26.93 42.38
CA ASP A 416 -11.34 28.26 41.76
C ASP A 416 -10.97 28.20 40.26
N PHE A 417 -10.47 27.06 39.75
CA PHE A 417 -10.24 26.88 38.32
C PHE A 417 -11.49 26.43 37.55
N GLU A 418 -12.52 25.97 38.25
CA GLU A 418 -13.83 25.61 37.70
C GLU A 418 -14.76 26.82 37.59
N GLN A 419 -14.40 27.92 38.26
CA GLN A 419 -14.91 29.25 37.95
C GLN A 419 -14.35 29.68 36.59
N LEU A 420 -15.08 29.34 35.52
CA LEU A 420 -14.81 29.80 34.16
C LEU A 420 -14.64 31.33 34.08
N THR A 421 -13.86 31.74 33.09
CA THR A 421 -13.43 33.11 32.77
C THR A 421 -14.59 34.12 32.82
N MET A 422 -14.57 35.00 33.82
CA MET A 422 -15.64 36.00 34.05
C MET A 422 -15.26 37.37 33.48
N PRO A 423 -16.23 38.22 33.08
CA PRO A 423 -15.94 39.59 32.68
C PRO A 423 -15.12 40.33 33.75
N GLY A 424 -14.04 40.99 33.35
CA GLY A 424 -13.14 41.68 34.27
C GLY A 424 -12.02 40.83 34.87
N GLN A 425 -11.97 39.52 34.59
CA GLN A 425 -10.86 38.67 35.01
C GLN A 425 -9.62 38.97 34.16
N VAL A 426 -8.50 39.28 34.81
CA VAL A 426 -7.24 39.58 34.14
C VAL A 426 -6.36 38.33 34.09
N TYR A 427 -5.88 37.99 32.90
CA TYR A 427 -4.92 36.89 32.74
C TYR A 427 -3.53 37.32 33.23
N PRO A 428 -2.84 36.47 34.02
CA PRO A 428 -1.52 36.80 34.57
C PRO A 428 -0.40 36.69 33.52
N HIS A 429 -0.70 36.19 32.32
CA HIS A 429 0.28 35.92 31.28
C HIS A 429 0.44 37.09 30.30
N VAL A 430 1.69 37.39 29.95
CA VAL A 430 2.03 38.38 28.94
C VAL A 430 1.91 37.72 27.57
N ASP A 431 1.09 38.29 26.69
CA ASP A 431 0.95 37.81 25.31
C ASP A 431 2.07 38.38 24.43
N PRO A 432 2.95 37.53 23.85
CA PRO A 432 4.02 37.99 22.95
C PRO A 432 3.51 38.71 21.69
N LEU A 433 2.28 38.43 21.26
CA LEU A 433 1.65 38.99 20.07
C LEU A 433 0.67 40.12 20.40
N PHE A 434 0.60 40.59 21.64
CA PHE A 434 -0.38 41.58 22.12
C PHE A 434 -0.56 42.78 21.19
N GLN A 435 0.54 43.44 20.80
CA GLN A 435 0.52 44.59 19.91
C GLN A 435 0.11 44.23 18.47
N GLU A 436 0.45 43.03 18.01
CA GLU A 436 0.09 42.56 16.67
C GLU A 436 -1.40 42.25 16.58
N ARG A 437 -1.94 41.56 17.60
CA ARG A 437 -3.36 41.17 17.71
C ARG A 437 -4.31 42.38 17.78
N LEU A 438 -3.87 43.50 18.36
CA LEU A 438 -4.64 44.76 18.37
C LEU A 438 -4.62 45.50 17.02
N GLN A 439 -3.70 45.18 16.11
CA GLN A 439 -3.56 45.87 14.84
C GLN A 439 -4.15 45.09 13.67
N LYS A 440 -4.03 43.76 13.70
CA LYS A 440 -4.44 42.87 12.60
C LYS A 440 -4.69 41.45 13.11
N PRO A 441 -5.36 40.61 12.31
CA PRO A 441 -5.45 39.19 12.62
C PRO A 441 -4.07 38.56 12.78
N ALA A 442 -3.91 37.75 13.81
CA ALA A 442 -2.66 37.05 14.12
C ALA A 442 -2.96 35.67 14.70
N ALA A 443 -2.01 34.74 14.58
CA ALA A 443 -2.15 33.43 15.17
C ALA A 443 -0.79 32.81 15.51
N ASP A 444 -0.76 32.02 16.58
CA ASP A 444 0.38 31.18 16.92
C ASP A 444 -0.06 29.84 17.50
N PHE A 445 0.88 28.91 17.61
CA PHE A 445 0.64 27.63 18.26
C PHE A 445 1.13 27.70 19.70
N LEU A 446 0.20 27.56 20.64
CA LEU A 446 0.47 27.60 22.07
C LEU A 446 0.33 26.21 22.69
N SER A 447 1.00 26.05 23.83
CA SER A 447 0.86 24.89 24.70
C SER A 447 0.85 25.36 26.14
N ASP A 448 -0.23 25.08 26.84
CA ASP A 448 -0.46 25.46 28.22
C ASP A 448 -1.23 24.37 28.99
N GLU A 449 -1.82 24.73 30.13
CA GLU A 449 -2.58 23.82 30.98
C GLU A 449 -3.91 23.33 30.36
N TRP A 450 -4.42 24.01 29.34
CA TRP A 450 -5.64 23.64 28.62
C TRP A 450 -5.37 22.87 27.32
N GLY A 451 -4.12 22.71 26.90
CA GLY A 451 -3.71 21.77 25.84
C GLY A 451 -2.74 22.35 24.81
N GLU A 452 -2.69 21.73 23.62
CA GLU A 452 -1.96 22.23 22.46
C GLU A 452 -2.96 22.69 21.39
N TYR A 453 -2.92 23.95 20.99
CA TYR A 453 -3.87 24.52 20.04
C TYR A 453 -3.26 25.65 19.21
N CYS A 454 -3.92 25.97 18.10
CA CYS A 454 -3.66 27.14 17.28
C CYS A 454 -4.52 28.29 17.81
N ASP A 455 -3.89 29.20 18.54
CA ASP A 455 -4.51 30.41 19.09
C ASP A 455 -4.50 31.51 18.03
N ALA A 456 -5.63 31.69 17.35
CA ALA A 456 -5.83 32.73 16.36
C ALA A 456 -6.76 33.82 16.87
N SER A 457 -6.53 35.04 16.41
CA SER A 457 -7.32 36.17 16.86
C SER A 457 -7.47 37.26 15.81
N ALA A 458 -8.46 38.13 16.03
CA ALA A 458 -8.66 39.34 15.23
C ALA A 458 -9.20 40.51 16.08
N PRO A 459 -8.72 41.74 15.82
CA PRO A 459 -9.18 42.92 16.54
C PRO A 459 -10.61 43.31 16.17
N ILE A 460 -11.36 43.76 17.18
CA ILE A 460 -12.68 44.36 17.06
C ILE A 460 -12.49 45.88 17.17
N PHE A 461 -12.87 46.60 16.12
CA PHE A 461 -12.64 48.04 16.00
C PHE A 461 -13.87 48.87 16.37
N ASP A 462 -13.66 50.01 17.04
CA ASP A 462 -14.66 51.05 17.17
C ASP A 462 -14.90 51.80 15.84
N ALA A 463 -15.88 52.71 15.83
CA ALA A 463 -16.21 53.52 14.65
C ALA A 463 -15.07 54.49 14.24
N GLN A 464 -14.08 54.70 15.10
CA GLN A 464 -12.90 55.52 14.88
C GLN A 464 -11.68 54.70 14.38
N GLY A 465 -11.81 53.37 14.33
CA GLY A 465 -10.77 52.44 13.90
C GLY A 465 -9.78 52.02 14.99
N HIS A 466 -10.08 52.25 16.28
CA HIS A 466 -9.28 51.75 17.39
C HIS A 466 -9.75 50.37 17.84
N ALA A 467 -8.82 49.45 18.08
CA ALA A 467 -9.16 48.13 18.60
C ALA A 467 -9.56 48.24 20.07
N VAL A 468 -10.80 47.89 20.38
CA VAL A 468 -11.38 47.94 21.73
C VAL A 468 -11.33 46.58 22.43
N ALA A 469 -11.30 45.50 21.65
CA ALA A 469 -11.22 44.12 22.09
C ALA A 469 -10.66 43.25 20.96
N VAL A 470 -10.39 42.00 21.26
CA VAL A 470 -9.89 40.99 20.32
C VAL A 470 -10.75 39.73 20.48
N LEU A 471 -11.22 39.19 19.35
CA LEU A 471 -11.86 37.88 19.30
C LEU A 471 -10.79 36.81 19.12
N PHE A 472 -10.79 35.80 19.98
CA PHE A 472 -9.92 34.64 19.94
C PHE A 472 -10.71 33.41 19.46
N VAL A 473 -10.04 32.60 18.63
CA VAL A 473 -10.55 31.37 18.03
C VAL A 473 -9.43 30.33 18.08
N ASP A 474 -9.59 29.37 18.98
CA ASP A 474 -8.57 28.36 19.24
C ASP A 474 -8.95 27.04 18.57
N ILE A 475 -8.10 26.55 17.66
CA ILE A 475 -8.31 25.26 16.99
C ILE A 475 -7.38 24.20 17.57
N ASP A 476 -7.94 23.06 17.97
CA ASP A 476 -7.17 21.97 18.59
C ASP A 476 -6.07 21.43 17.64
N LEU A 477 -4.84 21.26 18.16
CA LEU A 477 -3.71 20.76 17.35
C LEU A 477 -3.93 19.32 16.86
N GLN A 478 -4.82 18.56 17.49
CA GLN A 478 -5.24 17.24 17.02
C GLN A 478 -5.76 17.29 15.58
N GLN A 479 -6.39 18.39 15.15
CA GLN A 479 -6.83 18.55 13.76
C GLN A 479 -5.66 18.47 12.77
N VAL A 480 -4.52 19.10 13.08
CA VAL A 480 -3.30 19.02 12.25
C VAL A 480 -2.81 17.58 12.19
N ARG A 481 -2.84 16.85 13.31
CA ARG A 481 -2.42 15.45 13.41
C ARG A 481 -3.34 14.54 12.60
N ASP A 482 -4.64 14.78 12.63
CA ASP A 482 -5.66 14.00 11.92
C ASP A 482 -5.56 14.21 10.41
N LEU A 483 -5.47 15.46 9.95
CA LEU A 483 -5.24 15.80 8.53
C LEU A 483 -3.94 15.18 8.00
N THR A 484 -2.88 15.19 8.81
CA THR A 484 -1.60 14.58 8.46
C THR A 484 -1.74 13.06 8.39
N SER A 485 -2.41 12.43 9.35
CA SER A 485 -2.62 10.97 9.37
C SER A 485 -3.49 10.50 8.19
N GLN A 486 -4.52 11.27 7.84
CA GLN A 486 -5.38 10.99 6.69
C GLN A 486 -4.61 11.04 5.37
N SER A 487 -3.74 12.04 5.20
CA SER A 487 -2.86 12.17 4.02
C SER A 487 -1.91 10.97 3.87
N PHE A 488 -1.52 10.34 4.98
CA PHE A 488 -0.62 9.18 4.99
C PHE A 488 -1.32 7.82 4.87
N LYS A 489 -2.66 7.77 4.82
CA LYS A 489 -3.40 6.49 4.60
C LYS A 489 -3.00 5.81 3.27
N VAL A 490 -2.59 6.58 2.26
CA VAL A 490 -2.11 6.07 0.96
C VAL A 490 -0.83 5.22 1.12
N VAL A 491 -0.03 5.47 2.15
CA VAL A 491 1.17 4.66 2.44
C VAL A 491 0.79 3.21 2.77
N TYR A 492 -0.38 2.95 3.35
CA TYR A 492 -0.87 1.58 3.56
C TYR A 492 -1.18 0.87 2.24
N ALA A 493 -1.71 1.58 1.24
CA ALA A 493 -1.92 1.03 -0.09
C ALA A 493 -0.57 0.71 -0.78
N PHE A 494 0.42 1.60 -0.64
CA PHE A 494 1.79 1.34 -1.11
C PHE A 494 2.42 0.14 -0.39
N LEU A 495 2.27 0.02 0.93
CA LEU A 495 2.74 -1.13 1.69
C LEU A 495 2.08 -2.42 1.19
N GLY A 496 0.77 -2.40 0.94
CA GLY A 496 0.04 -3.51 0.33
C GLY A 496 0.60 -3.91 -1.04
N LEU A 497 0.84 -2.93 -1.92
CA LEU A 497 1.45 -3.16 -3.24
C LEU A 497 2.90 -3.65 -3.15
N PHE A 498 3.68 -3.16 -2.18
CA PHE A 498 5.03 -3.60 -1.92
C PHE A 498 5.06 -5.05 -1.44
N LEU A 499 4.19 -5.42 -0.49
CA LEU A 499 4.05 -6.80 -0.04
C LEU A 499 3.59 -7.72 -1.16
N LEU A 500 2.66 -7.25 -2.02
CA LEU A 500 2.25 -7.95 -3.22
C LEU A 500 3.42 -8.14 -4.20
N PHE A 501 4.25 -7.11 -4.41
CA PHE A 501 5.46 -7.21 -5.24
C PHE A 501 6.46 -8.20 -4.65
N VAL A 502 6.72 -8.15 -3.33
CA VAL A 502 7.56 -9.13 -2.63
C VAL A 502 7.01 -10.53 -2.83
N PHE A 503 5.69 -10.70 -2.74
CA PHE A 503 5.01 -11.97 -2.95
C PHE A 503 5.12 -12.47 -4.41
N ILE A 504 4.92 -11.60 -5.41
CA ILE A 504 5.12 -11.90 -6.83
C ILE A 504 6.57 -12.28 -7.10
N ARG A 505 7.53 -11.54 -6.53
CA ARG A 505 8.96 -11.79 -6.69
C ARG A 505 9.35 -13.11 -6.02
N LEU A 506 8.78 -13.43 -4.85
CA LEU A 506 8.91 -14.73 -4.20
C LEU A 506 8.35 -15.85 -5.08
N ALA A 507 7.19 -15.64 -5.72
CA ALA A 507 6.58 -16.57 -6.66
C ALA A 507 7.43 -16.80 -7.93
N ALA A 508 8.07 -15.75 -8.44
CA ALA A 508 8.94 -15.81 -9.61
C ALA A 508 10.27 -16.54 -9.32
N PHE A 509 10.89 -16.28 -8.16
CA PHE A 509 12.19 -16.86 -7.79
C PHE A 509 12.09 -18.28 -7.23
N ASN A 510 11.00 -18.61 -6.52
CA ASN A 510 10.79 -19.89 -5.87
C ASN A 510 9.40 -20.46 -6.19
N ARG A 511 9.17 -20.82 -7.47
CA ARG A 511 7.94 -21.47 -7.93
C ARG A 511 7.45 -22.61 -7.02
N PRO A 512 8.31 -23.53 -6.51
CA PRO A 512 7.86 -24.61 -5.62
C PRO A 512 7.33 -24.09 -4.28
N LEU A 513 8.00 -23.11 -3.65
CA LEU A 513 7.57 -22.51 -2.38
C LEU A 513 6.21 -21.81 -2.54
N PHE A 514 5.99 -21.14 -3.68
CA PHE A 514 4.72 -20.50 -4.00
C PHE A 514 3.57 -21.51 -4.15
N PHE A 515 3.79 -22.61 -4.88
CA PHE A 515 2.79 -23.68 -4.99
C PHE A 515 2.53 -24.40 -3.65
N GLU A 516 3.53 -24.49 -2.77
CA GLU A 516 3.38 -25.07 -1.42
C GLU A 516 2.68 -24.12 -0.43
N LEU A 517 3.00 -22.82 -0.44
CA LEU A 517 2.23 -21.80 0.31
C LEU A 517 0.77 -21.81 -0.14
N LEU A 518 0.52 -21.87 -1.45
CA LEU A 518 -0.82 -22.07 -2.01
C LEU A 518 -1.48 -23.36 -1.51
N LYS A 519 -0.74 -24.46 -1.30
CA LYS A 519 -1.31 -25.69 -0.71
C LYS A 519 -1.73 -25.49 0.74
N ILE A 520 -0.96 -24.74 1.54
CA ILE A 520 -1.32 -24.39 2.92
C ILE A 520 -2.62 -23.55 2.93
N PHE A 521 -2.70 -22.52 2.08
CA PHE A 521 -3.92 -21.72 1.90
C PHE A 521 -5.10 -22.52 1.32
N ARG A 522 -4.86 -23.66 0.69
CA ARG A 522 -5.89 -24.59 0.17
C ARG A 522 -6.19 -25.75 1.11
N SER A 523 -5.57 -25.81 2.29
CA SER A 523 -5.91 -26.77 3.32
C SER A 523 -7.34 -26.50 3.81
N LYS A 524 -8.13 -27.56 3.98
CA LYS A 524 -9.51 -27.45 4.48
C LYS A 524 -9.57 -26.70 5.81
N THR A 525 -8.63 -26.96 6.72
CA THR A 525 -8.56 -26.29 8.02
C THR A 525 -8.32 -24.79 7.89
N VAL A 526 -7.41 -24.38 7.01
CA VAL A 526 -7.11 -22.96 6.77
C VAL A 526 -8.27 -22.26 6.09
N LEU A 527 -8.90 -22.90 5.09
CA LEU A 527 -10.10 -22.36 4.44
C LEU A 527 -11.29 -22.24 5.41
N SER A 528 -11.48 -23.20 6.31
CA SER A 528 -12.52 -23.14 7.35
C SER A 528 -12.28 -22.03 8.36
N VAL A 529 -11.03 -21.84 8.82
CA VAL A 529 -10.66 -20.76 9.75
C VAL A 529 -10.81 -19.40 9.05
N LEU A 530 -10.30 -19.25 7.83
CA LEU A 530 -10.45 -18.02 7.04
C LEU A 530 -11.92 -17.71 6.74
N GLY A 531 -12.73 -18.73 6.44
CA GLY A 531 -14.18 -18.60 6.27
C GLY A 531 -14.87 -18.12 7.54
N LEU A 532 -14.54 -18.70 8.71
CA LEU A 532 -15.08 -18.28 10.00
C LEU A 532 -14.67 -16.84 10.33
N CYS A 533 -13.39 -16.49 10.16
CA CYS A 533 -12.90 -15.12 10.36
C CYS A 533 -13.60 -14.13 9.43
N ALA A 534 -13.86 -14.50 8.18
CA ALA A 534 -14.59 -13.65 7.23
C ALA A 534 -16.06 -13.46 7.64
N VAL A 535 -16.74 -14.51 8.12
CA VAL A 535 -18.13 -14.41 8.62
C VAL A 535 -18.18 -13.51 9.87
N ILE A 536 -17.24 -13.66 10.80
CA ILE A 536 -17.15 -12.79 11.98
C ILE A 536 -16.89 -11.35 11.55
N ALA A 537 -15.94 -11.12 10.65
CA ALA A 537 -15.59 -9.79 10.17
C ALA A 537 -16.76 -9.12 9.43
N LEU A 538 -17.53 -9.88 8.62
CA LEU A 538 -18.76 -9.40 7.99
C LEU A 538 -19.84 -9.06 9.02
N GLY A 539 -20.01 -9.91 10.05
CA GLY A 539 -20.95 -9.65 11.15
C GLY A 539 -20.61 -8.39 11.93
N VAL A 540 -19.33 -8.20 12.28
CA VAL A 540 -18.84 -6.99 12.96
C VAL A 540 -19.02 -5.76 12.06
N THR A 541 -18.65 -5.84 10.79
CA THR A 541 -18.78 -4.73 9.84
C THR A 541 -20.25 -4.35 9.65
N TYR A 542 -21.15 -5.32 9.53
CA TYR A 542 -22.60 -5.07 9.47
C TYR A 542 -23.12 -4.43 10.76
N GLY A 543 -22.69 -4.93 11.92
CA GLY A 543 -23.03 -4.34 13.22
C GLY A 543 -22.58 -2.88 13.33
N MET A 544 -21.33 -2.60 12.93
CA MET A 544 -20.79 -1.24 12.87
C MET A 544 -21.56 -0.36 11.88
N TYR A 545 -21.88 -0.85 10.69
CA TYR A 545 -22.70 -0.13 9.71
C TYR A 545 -24.06 0.28 10.31
N ARG A 546 -24.76 -0.66 10.96
CA ARG A 546 -26.06 -0.38 11.60
C ARG A 546 -25.93 0.62 12.75
N TYR A 547 -24.87 0.51 13.54
CA TYR A 547 -24.59 1.42 14.64
C TYR A 547 -24.30 2.84 14.12
N THR A 548 -23.40 2.97 13.12
CA THR A 548 -23.08 4.25 12.49
C THR A 548 -24.29 4.87 11.80
N LEU A 549 -25.14 4.07 11.14
CA LEU A 549 -26.38 4.56 10.55
C LEU A 549 -27.33 5.13 11.63
N GLY A 550 -27.44 4.45 12.78
CA GLY A 550 -28.23 4.94 13.91
C GLY A 550 -27.71 6.26 14.45
N LEU A 551 -26.39 6.36 14.70
CA LEU A 551 -25.75 7.59 15.15
C LEU A 551 -25.91 8.74 14.16
N MET A 552 -25.70 8.48 12.86
CA MET A 552 -25.82 9.52 11.84
C MET A 552 -27.27 9.96 11.65
N LYS A 553 -28.24 9.04 11.72
CA LYS A 553 -29.66 9.39 11.72
C LYS A 553 -29.97 10.35 12.88
N GLU A 554 -29.50 10.04 14.09
CA GLU A 554 -29.72 10.90 15.25
C GLU A 554 -29.04 12.26 15.08
N GLN A 555 -27.77 12.29 14.69
CA GLN A 555 -27.02 13.53 14.50
C GLN A 555 -27.63 14.43 13.42
N VAL A 556 -27.95 13.87 12.25
CA VAL A 556 -28.53 14.63 11.14
C VAL A 556 -29.95 15.08 11.49
N GLY A 557 -30.74 14.21 12.11
CA GLY A 557 -32.08 14.55 12.58
C GLY A 557 -32.07 15.72 13.55
N GLN A 558 -31.21 15.67 14.58
CA GLN A 558 -31.05 16.78 15.54
C GLN A 558 -30.66 18.08 14.86
N ARG A 559 -29.82 18.01 13.82
CA ARG A 559 -29.44 19.17 13.02
C ARG A 559 -30.61 19.75 12.23
N LEU A 560 -31.39 18.90 11.55
CA LEU A 560 -32.59 19.32 10.83
C LEU A 560 -33.61 19.97 11.77
N MET A 561 -33.85 19.37 12.94
CA MET A 561 -34.73 19.93 13.97
C MET A 561 -34.23 21.29 14.48
N ALA A 562 -32.92 21.45 14.71
CA ALA A 562 -32.35 22.72 15.15
C ALA A 562 -32.51 23.82 14.08
N ILE A 563 -32.30 23.47 12.80
CA ILE A 563 -32.54 24.39 11.68
C ILE A 563 -34.02 24.76 11.61
N ALA A 564 -34.93 23.77 11.64
CA ALA A 564 -36.38 24.00 11.62
C ALA A 564 -36.81 24.88 12.80
N THR A 565 -36.28 24.65 14.00
CA THR A 565 -36.59 25.43 15.21
C THR A 565 -36.19 26.88 15.05
N THR A 566 -34.99 27.14 14.53
CA THR A 566 -34.48 28.49 14.34
C THR A 566 -35.24 29.20 13.21
N ALA A 567 -35.49 28.47 12.12
CA ALA A 567 -36.16 28.97 10.93
C ALA A 567 -37.66 29.25 11.14
N ALA A 568 -38.34 28.47 11.98
CA ALA A 568 -39.76 28.67 12.30
C ALA A 568 -40.03 30.04 12.93
N VAL A 569 -39.05 30.62 13.63
CA VAL A 569 -39.13 31.97 14.23
C VAL A 569 -38.98 33.08 13.18
N GLU A 570 -38.36 32.79 12.03
CA GLU A 570 -38.21 33.76 10.93
C GLU A 570 -39.49 33.91 10.07
N ILE A 571 -40.50 33.05 10.27
CA ILE A 571 -41.73 33.02 9.47
C ILE A 571 -42.85 33.73 10.24
N ASP A 572 -43.38 34.82 9.67
CA ASP A 572 -44.52 35.53 10.26
C ASP A 572 -45.80 34.69 10.09
N ALA A 573 -46.39 34.28 11.22
CA ALA A 573 -47.65 33.54 11.25
C ALA A 573 -48.80 34.27 10.53
N LYS A 574 -48.80 35.60 10.49
CA LYS A 574 -49.83 36.41 9.79
C LYS A 574 -49.75 36.24 8.28
N ASP A 575 -48.56 36.01 7.73
CA ASP A 575 -48.38 35.75 6.29
C ASP A 575 -48.97 34.39 5.90
N LEU A 576 -49.14 33.46 6.85
CA LEU A 576 -49.68 32.14 6.58
C LEU A 576 -51.22 32.15 6.49
N GLU A 577 -51.91 32.96 7.31
CA GLU A 577 -53.37 32.97 7.42
C GLU A 577 -54.15 33.10 6.08
N PRO A 578 -53.78 34.03 5.17
CA PRO A 578 -54.51 34.24 3.92
C PRO A 578 -54.24 33.18 2.84
N LEU A 579 -53.27 32.29 3.04
CA LEU A 579 -52.83 31.30 2.05
C LEU A 579 -53.70 30.04 2.15
N ARG A 580 -54.66 29.87 1.24
CA ARG A 580 -55.66 28.77 1.27
C ARG A 580 -55.91 28.10 -0.07
N PHE A 581 -55.53 28.75 -1.17
CA PHE A 581 -55.81 28.29 -2.52
C PHE A 581 -54.63 28.58 -3.46
N ALA A 582 -54.58 27.89 -4.59
CA ALA A 582 -53.55 28.10 -5.62
C ALA A 582 -53.41 29.57 -6.08
N ARG A 583 -54.52 30.31 -6.19
CA ARG A 583 -54.50 31.76 -6.55
C ARG A 583 -53.75 32.63 -5.53
N ASP A 584 -53.56 32.15 -4.31
CA ASP A 584 -52.89 32.91 -3.25
C ASP A 584 -51.37 32.91 -3.43
N MET A 585 -50.82 32.07 -4.33
CA MET A 585 -49.38 32.09 -4.64
C MET A 585 -48.91 33.42 -5.25
N GLU A 586 -49.79 34.16 -5.96
CA GLU A 586 -49.47 35.48 -6.49
C GLU A 586 -49.39 36.58 -5.40
N ARG A 587 -49.81 36.28 -4.17
CA ARG A 587 -49.83 37.26 -3.07
C ARG A 587 -48.44 37.57 -2.54
N LEU A 588 -48.26 38.79 -2.05
CA LEU A 588 -47.00 39.23 -1.43
C LEU A 588 -46.65 38.39 -0.19
N GLU A 589 -47.65 37.95 0.56
CA GLU A 589 -47.52 37.06 1.71
C GLU A 589 -46.89 35.72 1.30
N TYR A 590 -47.42 35.07 0.25
CA TYR A 590 -46.86 33.82 -0.27
C TYR A 590 -45.42 34.02 -0.77
N GLN A 591 -45.17 35.09 -1.54
CA GLN A 591 -43.83 35.36 -2.06
C GLN A 591 -42.79 35.59 -0.96
N ARG A 592 -43.18 36.19 0.18
CA ARG A 592 -42.30 36.29 1.36
C ARG A 592 -42.00 34.93 1.97
N VAL A 593 -43.03 34.10 2.16
CA VAL A 593 -42.88 32.75 2.73
C VAL A 593 -42.07 31.85 1.81
N PHE A 594 -42.38 31.81 0.51
CA PHE A 594 -41.65 31.07 -0.51
C PHE A 594 -40.17 31.45 -0.57
N LYS A 595 -39.87 32.76 -0.57
CA LYS A 595 -38.50 33.25 -0.51
C LYS A 595 -37.80 32.80 0.78
N LYS A 596 -38.50 32.85 1.91
CA LYS A 596 -37.95 32.45 3.21
C LYS A 596 -37.63 30.96 3.25
N LEU A 597 -38.51 30.10 2.74
CA LEU A 597 -38.28 28.64 2.66
C LEU A 597 -37.06 28.32 1.79
N ASN A 598 -36.92 28.98 0.64
CA ASN A 598 -35.73 28.85 -0.21
C ASN A 598 -34.46 29.36 0.51
N GLU A 599 -34.51 30.53 1.17
CA GLU A 599 -33.38 31.03 1.97
C GLU A 599 -33.00 30.08 3.13
N ILE A 600 -33.96 29.38 3.73
CA ILE A 600 -33.70 28.38 4.78
C ILE A 600 -32.96 27.18 4.18
N ARG A 601 -33.43 26.67 3.04
CA ARG A 601 -32.76 25.56 2.34
C ARG A 601 -31.36 25.95 1.87
N ASP A 602 -31.22 27.10 1.19
CA ASP A 602 -29.98 27.53 0.54
C ASP A 602 -28.88 27.95 1.52
N ARG A 603 -29.23 28.48 2.70
CA ARG A 603 -28.25 28.82 3.76
C ARG A 603 -27.68 27.60 4.48
N ASN A 604 -28.22 26.40 4.23
CA ASN A 604 -27.83 25.16 4.88
C ASN A 604 -27.37 24.08 3.87
N PRO A 605 -26.42 24.40 2.96
CA PRO A 605 -26.06 23.49 1.86
C PRO A 605 -25.47 22.16 2.36
N ASP A 606 -24.77 22.19 3.49
CA ASP A 606 -24.19 20.99 4.09
C ASP A 606 -25.25 20.03 4.66
N SER A 607 -26.51 20.48 4.83
CA SER A 607 -27.59 19.72 5.47
C SER A 607 -28.37 18.86 4.50
N HIS A 608 -28.07 18.98 3.19
CA HIS A 608 -28.75 18.24 2.14
C HIS A 608 -30.29 18.31 2.26
N ILE A 609 -30.81 19.47 2.68
CA ILE A 609 -32.26 19.70 2.76
C ILE A 609 -32.79 19.64 1.33
N MET A 610 -33.65 18.64 1.10
CA MET A 610 -34.31 18.41 -0.17
C MET A 610 -35.57 19.26 -0.25
N TYR A 611 -36.49 19.08 0.71
CA TYR A 611 -37.74 19.82 0.78
C TYR A 611 -37.82 20.69 2.04
N ALA A 612 -38.44 21.85 1.89
CA ALA A 612 -38.81 22.73 2.99
C ALA A 612 -40.25 23.19 2.77
N TYR A 613 -41.15 22.81 3.66
CA TYR A 613 -42.59 23.03 3.50
C TYR A 613 -43.24 23.44 4.81
N ILE A 614 -44.43 24.02 4.69
CA ILE A 614 -45.25 24.41 5.83
C ILE A 614 -46.58 23.66 5.77
N PHE A 615 -46.88 22.94 6.84
CA PHE A 615 -48.17 22.30 7.04
C PHE A 615 -48.96 23.03 8.12
N ARG A 616 -50.28 23.06 7.98
CA ARG A 616 -51.20 23.44 9.06
C ARG A 616 -52.22 22.35 9.36
N PRO A 617 -52.67 22.24 10.62
CA PRO A 617 -53.67 21.25 10.99
C PRO A 617 -55.03 21.59 10.35
N THR A 618 -55.79 20.56 10.00
CA THR A 618 -57.20 20.71 9.63
C THR A 618 -58.11 20.34 10.81
N SER A 619 -59.43 20.37 10.61
CA SER A 619 -60.39 19.86 11.60
C SER A 619 -60.27 18.34 11.84
N ASP A 620 -59.72 17.60 10.88
CA ASP A 620 -59.40 16.18 11.04
C ASP A 620 -57.93 16.05 11.46
N PRO A 621 -57.62 15.43 12.62
CA PRO A 621 -56.25 15.32 13.13
C PRO A 621 -55.33 14.51 12.20
N THR A 622 -55.85 13.70 11.29
CA THR A 622 -55.05 12.90 10.35
C THR A 622 -54.80 13.59 9.01
N LEU A 623 -55.47 14.73 8.77
CA LEU A 623 -55.36 15.50 7.53
C LEU A 623 -54.72 16.85 7.82
N TRP A 624 -53.69 17.17 7.04
CA TRP A 624 -52.96 18.42 7.12
C TRP A 624 -53.04 19.15 5.78
N GLU A 625 -52.91 20.46 5.80
CA GLU A 625 -53.03 21.31 4.63
C GLU A 625 -51.66 21.93 4.32
N PHE A 626 -51.19 21.82 3.08
CA PHE A 626 -50.03 22.56 2.59
C PHE A 626 -50.34 24.06 2.60
N VAL A 627 -49.43 24.84 3.17
CA VAL A 627 -49.51 26.30 3.22
C VAL A 627 -48.53 26.92 2.22
N ALA A 628 -47.31 26.40 2.19
CA ALA A 628 -46.26 26.80 1.25
C ALA A 628 -45.24 25.68 1.13
N ASP A 629 -44.54 25.64 0.00
CA ASP A 629 -43.50 24.69 -0.33
C ASP A 629 -42.37 25.44 -1.07
N ALA A 630 -41.12 25.03 -0.86
CA ALA A 630 -39.95 25.73 -1.42
C ALA A 630 -39.79 25.54 -2.93
N ASP A 631 -40.43 24.51 -3.52
CA ASP A 631 -40.30 24.13 -4.92
C ASP A 631 -41.53 24.48 -5.76
N SER A 632 -42.53 25.09 -5.11
CA SER A 632 -43.84 25.37 -5.67
C SER A 632 -44.10 26.87 -5.74
N ASN A 633 -44.46 27.40 -6.91
CA ASN A 633 -44.83 28.81 -7.08
C ASN A 633 -45.70 29.01 -8.34
N TYR A 634 -46.37 30.15 -8.48
CA TYR A 634 -47.30 30.42 -9.60
C TYR A 634 -46.59 30.51 -10.96
N ASP A 635 -45.31 30.85 -10.98
CA ASP A 635 -44.46 30.96 -12.16
C ASP A 635 -43.72 29.66 -12.50
N ILE A 636 -43.86 28.63 -11.65
CA ILE A 636 -43.30 27.29 -11.87
C ILE A 636 -44.38 26.41 -12.55
N PRO A 637 -44.09 25.78 -13.70
CA PRO A 637 -45.03 24.86 -14.35
C PRO A 637 -45.49 23.73 -13.42
N LEU A 638 -46.69 23.17 -13.65
CA LEU A 638 -47.22 22.05 -12.87
C LEU A 638 -46.21 20.89 -12.78
N LEU A 639 -45.58 20.54 -13.90
CA LEU A 639 -44.46 19.59 -13.97
C LEU A 639 -43.26 20.35 -14.54
N SER A 640 -42.27 20.62 -13.70
CA SER A 640 -41.14 21.50 -14.03
C SER A 640 -39.77 20.80 -13.99
N GLY A 641 -39.70 19.56 -13.50
CA GLY A 641 -38.47 18.79 -13.35
C GLY A 641 -38.74 17.40 -12.75
N ASP A 642 -37.70 16.58 -12.66
CA ASP A 642 -37.66 15.37 -11.82
C ASP A 642 -37.07 15.83 -10.48
N HIS A 643 -37.95 16.30 -9.60
CA HIS A 643 -37.61 16.94 -8.33
C HIS A 643 -37.26 15.90 -7.27
N ASN A 644 -37.89 14.73 -7.33
CA ASN A 644 -37.60 13.62 -6.42
C ASN A 644 -36.33 12.82 -6.82
N GLY A 645 -35.87 12.97 -8.06
CA GLY A 645 -34.64 12.40 -8.59
C GLY A 645 -34.74 10.90 -8.89
N ASP A 646 -35.94 10.36 -9.10
CA ASP A 646 -36.17 8.94 -9.34
C ASP A 646 -36.10 8.54 -10.85
N GLY A 647 -35.99 9.55 -11.72
CA GLY A 647 -35.89 9.39 -13.18
C GLY A 647 -37.25 9.31 -13.89
N VAL A 648 -38.36 9.53 -13.20
CA VAL A 648 -39.73 9.46 -13.71
C VAL A 648 -40.49 10.73 -13.30
N MET A 649 -40.95 11.52 -14.28
CA MET A 649 -41.82 12.66 -13.99
C MET A 649 -43.25 12.19 -13.72
N ASP A 650 -43.70 12.23 -12.47
CA ASP A 650 -45.05 11.82 -12.04
C ASP A 650 -45.71 12.76 -11.02
N GLU A 651 -46.74 12.31 -10.31
CA GLU A 651 -47.47 13.09 -9.29
C GLU A 651 -46.55 13.59 -8.16
N GLY A 652 -45.41 12.93 -7.92
CA GLY A 652 -44.38 13.37 -6.97
C GLY A 652 -43.57 14.58 -7.44
N ASP A 653 -43.68 14.99 -8.70
CA ASP A 653 -43.00 16.17 -9.24
C ASP A 653 -43.95 17.35 -9.51
N GLU A 654 -45.21 17.19 -9.12
CA GLU A 654 -46.23 18.21 -9.31
C GLU A 654 -46.05 19.38 -8.34
N ASN A 655 -46.20 20.60 -8.88
CA ASN A 655 -46.26 21.84 -8.11
C ASN A 655 -47.40 21.78 -7.06
N ILE A 656 -47.07 22.03 -5.79
CA ILE A 656 -47.98 21.92 -4.64
C ILE A 656 -48.47 23.30 -4.18
N TRP A 657 -49.77 23.53 -4.27
CA TRP A 657 -50.39 24.81 -3.93
C TRP A 657 -50.90 24.87 -2.49
N PRO A 658 -51.09 26.10 -1.93
CA PRO A 658 -51.82 26.28 -0.70
C PRO A 658 -53.21 25.64 -0.76
N GLY A 659 -53.60 24.91 0.29
CA GLY A 659 -54.91 24.25 0.38
C GLY A 659 -54.92 22.76 0.00
N VAL A 660 -53.82 22.21 -0.52
CA VAL A 660 -53.71 20.77 -0.83
C VAL A 660 -53.71 19.97 0.46
N ILE A 661 -54.55 18.92 0.52
CA ILE A 661 -54.67 18.06 1.70
C ILE A 661 -53.66 16.91 1.63
N TYR A 662 -52.88 16.77 2.68
CA TYR A 662 -51.93 15.70 2.93
C TYR A 662 -52.46 14.75 4.02
N TYR A 663 -52.40 13.46 3.75
CA TYR A 663 -52.72 12.43 4.73
C TYR A 663 -51.48 12.08 5.55
N ALA A 664 -51.44 12.57 6.79
CA ALA A 664 -50.30 12.39 7.70
C ALA A 664 -50.51 11.25 8.71
N GLY A 665 -51.53 10.40 8.51
CA GLY A 665 -51.92 9.38 9.48
C GLY A 665 -50.77 8.43 9.84
N GLY A 666 -50.36 8.43 11.12
CA GLY A 666 -49.29 7.59 11.65
C GLY A 666 -47.93 8.28 11.78
N GLN A 667 -47.79 9.51 11.28
CA GLN A 667 -46.57 10.31 11.45
C GLN A 667 -46.52 10.96 12.84
N LYS A 668 -45.32 11.17 13.38
CA LYS A 668 -45.16 11.64 14.76
C LYS A 668 -45.53 13.11 14.92
N PHE A 669 -45.31 13.91 13.87
CA PHE A 669 -45.64 15.32 13.88
C PHE A 669 -47.13 15.59 14.12
N VAL A 670 -48.01 14.65 13.72
CA VAL A 670 -49.46 14.77 13.92
C VAL A 670 -49.84 14.97 15.38
N THR A 671 -49.16 14.30 16.31
CA THR A 671 -49.51 14.32 17.74
C THR A 671 -48.63 15.27 18.56
N GLU A 672 -47.43 15.58 18.08
CA GLU A 672 -46.41 16.31 18.83
C GLU A 672 -45.87 17.58 18.14
N GLY A 673 -46.05 17.76 16.82
CA GLY A 673 -45.31 18.76 16.02
C GLY A 673 -45.73 20.20 16.29
N LEU A 674 -46.99 20.40 16.67
CA LEU A 674 -47.47 21.71 17.17
C LEU A 674 -47.02 21.99 18.60
N LYS A 675 -46.61 20.96 19.36
CA LYS A 675 -46.26 21.10 20.79
C LYS A 675 -44.80 21.47 20.96
N LYS A 676 -43.90 20.81 20.22
CA LYS A 676 -42.45 20.96 20.35
C LYS A 676 -41.74 20.61 19.02
N PRO A 677 -40.51 21.11 18.82
CA PRO A 677 -39.66 20.60 17.76
C PRO A 677 -39.37 19.11 17.94
N MET A 678 -39.26 18.37 16.83
CA MET A 678 -38.87 16.96 16.89
C MET A 678 -38.17 16.48 15.61
N VAL A 679 -37.79 15.21 15.66
CA VAL A 679 -37.23 14.44 14.55
C VAL A 679 -38.12 13.22 14.33
N GLU A 680 -38.50 12.99 13.08
CA GLU A 680 -39.29 11.83 12.71
C GLU A 680 -38.43 10.57 12.53
N ASP A 681 -39.08 9.41 12.55
CA ASP A 681 -38.42 8.20 12.02
C ASP A 681 -38.39 8.29 10.49
N PHE A 682 -37.69 7.37 9.82
CA PHE A 682 -37.75 7.31 8.37
C PHE A 682 -39.19 7.06 7.92
N ALA A 683 -39.76 8.05 7.24
CA ALA A 683 -41.09 8.00 6.68
C ALA A 683 -40.99 7.92 5.15
N SER A 684 -41.92 7.20 4.53
CA SER A 684 -42.02 7.09 3.09
C SER A 684 -43.39 7.56 2.63
N ASP A 685 -43.41 8.39 1.59
CA ASP A 685 -44.62 8.85 0.94
C ASP A 685 -44.41 8.93 -0.59
N GLN A 686 -45.27 9.67 -1.29
CA GLN A 686 -45.21 9.79 -2.74
C GLN A 686 -44.00 10.58 -3.25
N TRP A 687 -43.35 11.38 -2.41
CA TRP A 687 -42.18 12.17 -2.80
C TRP A 687 -40.87 11.44 -2.52
N GLY A 688 -40.87 10.41 -1.67
CA GLY A 688 -39.68 9.61 -1.41
C GLY A 688 -39.62 9.02 0.00
N THR A 689 -38.39 8.88 0.52
CA THR A 689 -38.16 8.42 1.90
C THR A 689 -37.23 9.40 2.60
N PHE A 690 -37.69 9.95 3.71
CA PHE A 690 -37.08 11.13 4.32
C PHE A 690 -36.76 10.93 5.79
N LEU A 691 -35.73 11.67 6.22
CA LEU A 691 -35.52 12.02 7.61
C LEU A 691 -35.97 13.48 7.77
N THR A 692 -36.98 13.69 8.60
CA THR A 692 -37.62 15.01 8.76
C THR A 692 -37.29 15.59 10.13
N GLY A 693 -36.90 16.86 10.13
CA GLY A 693 -36.88 17.69 11.33
C GLY A 693 -37.97 18.75 11.23
N ASP A 694 -38.86 18.81 12.23
CA ASP A 694 -39.99 19.73 12.24
C ASP A 694 -40.00 20.64 13.47
N ALA A 695 -40.59 21.82 13.32
CA ALA A 695 -40.79 22.76 14.41
C ALA A 695 -42.10 23.57 14.27
N PRO A 696 -42.78 23.88 15.39
CA PRO A 696 -44.00 24.68 15.36
C PRO A 696 -43.73 26.14 15.03
N ILE A 697 -44.50 26.69 14.08
CA ILE A 697 -44.59 28.13 13.81
C ILE A 697 -45.68 28.69 14.73
N ARG A 698 -45.32 29.72 15.51
CA ARG A 698 -46.18 30.30 16.54
C ARG A 698 -46.62 31.70 16.16
N ASP A 699 -47.85 32.05 16.53
CA ASP A 699 -48.37 33.40 16.39
C ASP A 699 -47.87 34.34 17.51
N GLU A 700 -48.28 35.61 17.46
CA GLU A 700 -47.92 36.61 18.49
C GLU A 700 -48.42 36.26 19.90
N ASN A 701 -49.41 35.38 20.02
CA ASN A 701 -49.94 34.90 21.30
C ASN A 701 -49.18 33.66 21.82
N GLY A 702 -48.27 33.10 21.01
CA GLY A 702 -47.50 31.88 21.31
C GLY A 702 -48.21 30.59 20.89
N ASP A 703 -49.38 30.68 20.26
CA ASP A 703 -50.16 29.53 19.80
C ASP A 703 -49.54 28.97 18.51
N ALA A 704 -49.33 27.65 18.45
CA ALA A 704 -48.79 26.99 17.26
C ALA A 704 -49.86 26.87 16.18
N VAL A 705 -49.66 27.53 15.04
CA VAL A 705 -50.64 27.63 13.94
C VAL A 705 -50.27 26.78 12.72
N ALA A 706 -49.00 26.39 12.62
CA ALA A 706 -48.45 25.57 11.54
C ALA A 706 -47.16 24.89 12.03
N ILE A 707 -46.61 24.00 11.21
CA ILE A 707 -45.27 23.43 11.38
C ILE A 707 -44.43 23.73 10.15
N LEU A 708 -43.14 23.98 10.36
CA LEU A 708 -42.12 23.97 9.33
C LEU A 708 -41.48 22.59 9.31
N GLY A 709 -41.58 21.86 8.20
CA GLY A 709 -40.92 20.59 7.97
C GLY A 709 -39.71 20.74 7.04
N LEU A 710 -38.59 20.13 7.42
CA LEU A 710 -37.37 20.07 6.61
C LEU A 710 -36.99 18.61 6.37
N ASP A 711 -36.98 18.20 5.12
CA ASP A 711 -36.72 16.82 4.73
C ASP A 711 -35.33 16.66 4.12
N MET A 712 -34.62 15.63 4.55
CA MET A 712 -33.44 15.12 3.86
C MET A 712 -33.73 13.74 3.29
N ASN A 713 -33.33 13.49 2.04
CA ASN A 713 -33.45 12.18 1.43
C ASN A 713 -32.62 11.13 2.19
N VAL A 714 -33.23 10.02 2.58
CA VAL A 714 -32.54 8.95 3.30
C VAL A 714 -31.42 8.32 2.44
N THR A 715 -31.51 8.43 1.12
CA THR A 715 -30.45 7.98 0.20
C THR A 715 -29.14 8.73 0.42
N ASP A 716 -29.19 10.02 0.76
CA ASP A 716 -27.98 10.80 1.03
C ASP A 716 -27.31 10.34 2.33
N LEU A 717 -28.10 10.07 3.37
CA LEU A 717 -27.63 9.46 4.61
C LEU A 717 -26.99 8.09 4.34
N TYR A 718 -27.66 7.23 3.55
CA TYR A 718 -27.11 5.92 3.18
C TYR A 718 -25.83 6.05 2.36
N ARG A 719 -25.76 7.00 1.43
CA ARG A 719 -24.58 7.23 0.59
C ARG A 719 -23.40 7.66 1.44
N GLU A 720 -23.62 8.55 2.41
CA GLU A 720 -22.57 9.02 3.30
C GLU A 720 -22.09 7.90 4.23
N VAL A 721 -23.00 7.14 4.85
CA VAL A 721 -22.63 5.97 5.67
C VAL A 721 -21.90 4.95 4.80
N LYS A 722 -22.43 4.61 3.63
CA LYS A 722 -21.84 3.64 2.70
C LYS A 722 -20.42 4.04 2.28
N SER A 723 -20.17 5.31 2.00
CA SER A 723 -18.83 5.79 1.62
C SER A 723 -17.77 5.49 2.69
N LYS A 724 -18.15 5.50 3.97
CA LYS A 724 -17.28 5.14 5.11
C LYS A 724 -16.96 3.64 5.15
N TYR A 725 -17.82 2.80 4.56
CA TYR A 725 -17.71 1.34 4.55
C TYR A 725 -17.32 0.73 3.20
N ASP A 726 -17.34 1.49 2.10
CA ASP A 726 -16.98 1.04 0.75
C ASP A 726 -15.61 0.33 0.67
N PRO A 727 -14.53 0.80 1.35
CA PRO A 727 -13.25 0.09 1.34
C PRO A 727 -13.35 -1.34 1.90
N TYR A 728 -14.19 -1.55 2.92
CA TYR A 728 -14.40 -2.85 3.55
C TYR A 728 -15.24 -3.76 2.66
N MET A 729 -16.29 -3.22 2.03
CA MET A 729 -17.13 -3.95 1.07
C MET A 729 -16.30 -4.43 -0.12
N TRP A 730 -15.42 -3.57 -0.66
CA TRP A 730 -14.47 -3.96 -1.70
C TRP A 730 -13.51 -5.04 -1.22
N PHE A 731 -12.92 -4.88 -0.04
CA PHE A 731 -12.01 -5.87 0.55
C PHE A 731 -12.68 -7.25 0.68
N PHE A 732 -13.89 -7.32 1.25
CA PHE A 732 -14.61 -8.58 1.43
C PHE A 732 -15.09 -9.18 0.11
N SER A 733 -15.47 -8.36 -0.87
CA SER A 733 -15.87 -8.84 -2.21
C SER A 733 -14.70 -9.49 -2.94
N VAL A 734 -13.53 -8.82 -2.95
CA VAL A 734 -12.29 -9.37 -3.54
C VAL A 734 -11.84 -10.61 -2.77
N PHE A 735 -11.85 -10.57 -1.44
CA PHE A 735 -11.51 -11.70 -0.59
C PHE A 735 -12.44 -12.91 -0.84
N GLY A 736 -13.75 -12.67 -0.96
CA GLY A 736 -14.75 -13.68 -1.26
C GLY A 736 -14.55 -14.33 -2.62
N VAL A 737 -14.30 -13.54 -3.67
CA VAL A 737 -13.97 -14.06 -5.01
C VAL A 737 -12.70 -14.91 -4.98
N LEU A 738 -11.64 -14.44 -4.30
CA LEU A 738 -10.39 -15.19 -4.15
C LEU A 738 -10.60 -16.52 -3.40
N MET A 739 -11.47 -16.54 -2.38
CA MET A 739 -11.83 -17.76 -1.65
C MET A 739 -12.63 -18.73 -2.54
N ILE A 740 -13.63 -18.26 -3.30
CA ILE A 740 -14.43 -19.09 -4.21
C ILE A 740 -13.56 -19.69 -5.31
N VAL A 741 -12.67 -18.89 -5.91
CA VAL A 741 -11.72 -19.37 -6.93
C VAL A 741 -10.75 -20.38 -6.31
N GLY A 742 -10.24 -20.12 -5.11
CA GLY A 742 -9.36 -21.03 -4.36
C GLY A 742 -10.01 -22.39 -4.06
N VAL A 743 -11.30 -22.38 -3.69
CA VAL A 743 -12.10 -23.57 -3.41
C VAL A 743 -12.45 -24.32 -4.71
N GLY A 744 -12.88 -23.61 -5.76
CA GLY A 744 -13.25 -24.20 -7.06
C GLY A 744 -12.10 -24.95 -7.74
N PHE A 745 -10.86 -24.45 -7.62
CA PHE A 745 -9.69 -25.18 -8.11
C PHE A 745 -9.36 -26.43 -7.28
N SER A 746 -9.75 -26.50 -6.00
CA SER A 746 -9.49 -27.67 -5.13
C SER A 746 -10.47 -28.81 -5.38
N PHE A 747 -11.69 -28.53 -5.84
CA PHE A 747 -12.67 -29.56 -6.19
C PHE A 747 -12.47 -30.17 -7.58
N ARG A 748 -11.80 -29.47 -8.50
CA ARG A 748 -11.57 -29.93 -9.89
C ARG A 748 -10.42 -30.94 -10.05
N LYS A 749 -9.75 -31.32 -8.96
CA LYS A 749 -8.60 -32.26 -8.94
C LYS A 749 -8.87 -33.57 -8.19
N ARG A 750 -10.14 -33.90 -7.93
CA ARG A 750 -10.55 -35.23 -7.50
C ARG A 750 -11.03 -36.05 -8.69
#